data_AF-A0A089ZRJ0-F1
#
_entry.id   AF-A0A089ZRJ0-F1
#
_cell.length_a   1.000
_cell.length_b   1.000
_cell.length_c   1.000
_cell.angle_alpha   90.00
_cell.angle_beta   90.00
_cell.angle_gamma   90.00
#
_symmetry.space_group_name_H-M   'P 1'
#
loop_
_entity.id
_entity.type
_entity.pdbx_description
1 polymer ?
#
loop_
_entity_poly.entity_id
_entity_poly.type
_entity_poly.pdbx_seq_one_letter_code
_entity_poly.pdbx_strand_id
1 'polypeptide(L)'
;MQRSIATVSLSGTLPEKLEAIAAAGFDGVEIFENDLLYYDGSPREVRQMCADLGIAITLFQPFRDFEGGNRSRMARNFDRAEHKFDLMQELGTDLVLVCSNTAADSLGEQQILVDDLRELAQRADKRGLRIGYEALAWGRHVNTYQQVWDIVRQADHKALGVLLDSFHTLSLKGDPSAIADIPGDKIFFVQMADAPILAMDVLEWSRHFRCFPGQGEFDLPGFLAPIIKTGYTGPLSLEIFNDGFRAAPPRANAADGLRSLLYLEEKTRKLLEQEATPVANLDILFAPPTADEYQGIEFLEFAVDEALGAKLSHWLQQLGFAKAGQHRSKNVSLLRQGDINLILNAEPYSFAHNFFESHGPSLCATALRVKDSAKSLERAVAYKAQPFRGLVGPNERQLAAVRALDGSLIYLVDEASDGPTIYESDFSLSPSPATPGMLKSIDHMAMAIPPDTLDSWVLFYKTVLDFKADDEVVLPDPYGLVKSRAVRSQCSSIRLPLNISENRNTAISHALSTYRGSGVHHIAFDCDDIFAAVSKAKDAGVALLDIPLNYYDDLGARFDFDDEFLSELAYYNVLYDRDANGGELFHVYTEPFEERFFFEVLQRRGGYAGYGAANVAVRLSAMAKARAGGIRHAKL
;
A
#
# COMPACT_ATOMS: atom_id res chain seq x y z
N MET A 1 12.24 13.01 -15.39
CA MET A 1 12.18 11.98 -16.46
C MET A 1 10.76 11.90 -16.99
N GLN A 2 10.56 11.30 -18.17
CA GLN A 2 9.22 11.08 -18.70
C GLN A 2 8.60 9.85 -18.03
N ARG A 3 7.54 10.02 -17.22
CA ARG A 3 6.90 8.92 -16.48
C ARG A 3 5.90 8.21 -17.37
N SER A 4 6.05 6.90 -17.51
CA SER A 4 5.18 6.08 -18.37
C SER A 4 4.62 4.87 -17.65
N ILE A 5 3.63 4.22 -18.26
CA ILE A 5 3.07 2.95 -17.81
C ILE A 5 2.60 2.15 -19.01
N ALA A 6 2.84 0.84 -19.00
CA ALA A 6 2.34 -0.05 -20.02
C ALA A 6 0.84 -0.30 -19.87
N THR A 7 0.09 -0.35 -20.99
CA THR A 7 -1.35 -0.64 -20.95
C THR A 7 -1.66 -2.03 -20.40
N VAL A 8 -0.70 -2.96 -20.41
CA VAL A 8 -0.83 -4.29 -19.81
C VAL A 8 -0.96 -4.26 -18.28
N SER A 9 -0.49 -3.19 -17.65
CA SER A 9 -0.58 -2.94 -16.20
C SER A 9 -1.99 -2.59 -15.72
N LEU A 10 -2.94 -2.35 -16.64
CA LEU A 10 -4.29 -1.91 -16.34
C LEU A 10 -5.34 -2.84 -16.97
N SER A 11 -6.51 -2.89 -16.35
CA SER A 11 -7.72 -3.53 -16.91
C SER A 11 -8.50 -2.57 -17.82
N GLY A 12 -9.60 -3.05 -18.41
CA GLY A 12 -10.50 -2.24 -19.22
C GLY A 12 -10.15 -2.19 -20.70
N THR A 13 -10.93 -1.41 -21.47
CA THR A 13 -10.70 -1.16 -22.89
C THR A 13 -9.53 -0.19 -23.10
N LEU A 14 -8.92 -0.20 -24.29
CA LEU A 14 -7.80 0.71 -24.58
C LEU A 14 -8.13 2.19 -24.31
N PRO A 15 -9.29 2.75 -24.72
CA PRO A 15 -9.66 4.12 -24.36
C PRO A 15 -9.75 4.37 -22.85
N GLU A 16 -10.39 3.48 -22.08
CA GLU A 16 -10.50 3.60 -20.62
C GLU A 16 -9.12 3.60 -19.94
N LYS A 17 -8.19 2.77 -20.44
CA LYS A 17 -6.80 2.75 -19.99
C LYS A 17 -6.10 4.07 -20.26
N LEU A 18 -6.18 4.58 -21.49
CA LEU A 18 -5.54 5.85 -21.88
C LEU A 18 -6.07 7.03 -21.07
N GLU A 19 -7.39 7.11 -20.88
CA GLU A 19 -8.01 8.13 -20.03
C GLU A 19 -7.55 8.03 -18.57
N ALA A 20 -7.45 6.82 -18.02
CA ALA A 20 -6.97 6.60 -16.65
C ALA A 20 -5.51 7.01 -16.48
N ILE A 21 -4.66 6.69 -17.45
CA ILE A 21 -3.23 7.04 -17.47
C ILE A 21 -3.05 8.57 -17.51
N ALA A 22 -3.76 9.24 -18.41
CA ALA A 22 -3.71 10.70 -18.51
C ALA A 22 -4.27 11.38 -17.25
N ALA A 23 -5.41 10.91 -16.73
CA ALA A 23 -6.03 11.45 -15.53
C ALA A 23 -5.17 11.27 -14.26
N ALA A 24 -4.39 10.19 -14.18
CA ALA A 24 -3.42 10.00 -13.11
C ALA A 24 -2.27 11.01 -13.19
N GLY A 25 -1.88 11.43 -14.40
CA GLY A 25 -0.83 12.42 -14.65
C GLY A 25 0.49 11.81 -15.15
N PHE A 26 0.45 10.67 -15.85
CA PHE A 26 1.60 10.16 -16.59
C PHE A 26 1.90 11.03 -17.82
N ASP A 27 3.17 11.05 -18.23
CA ASP A 27 3.64 11.76 -19.42
C ASP A 27 3.59 10.88 -20.68
N GLY A 28 3.52 9.56 -20.50
CA GLY A 28 3.59 8.60 -21.58
C GLY A 28 2.94 7.25 -21.30
N VAL A 29 2.77 6.47 -22.36
CA VAL A 29 2.19 5.13 -22.33
C VAL A 29 2.98 4.18 -23.23
N GLU A 30 3.17 2.95 -22.76
CA GLU A 30 3.62 1.84 -23.60
C GLU A 30 2.39 1.09 -24.13
N ILE A 31 2.27 1.01 -25.45
CA ILE A 31 1.17 0.31 -26.08
C ILE A 31 1.51 -1.17 -26.17
N PHE A 32 0.79 -1.97 -25.39
CA PHE A 32 0.86 -3.42 -25.45
C PHE A 32 0.07 -3.93 -26.66
N GLU A 33 0.70 -4.72 -27.52
CA GLU A 33 0.14 -5.14 -28.81
C GLU A 33 -1.24 -5.80 -28.68
N ASN A 34 -1.48 -6.63 -27.65
CA ASN A 34 -2.79 -7.27 -27.49
C ASN A 34 -3.92 -6.27 -27.27
N ASP A 35 -3.67 -5.11 -26.64
CA ASP A 35 -4.71 -4.09 -26.46
C ASP A 35 -5.11 -3.46 -27.81
N LEU A 36 -4.18 -3.37 -28.78
CA LEU A 36 -4.51 -2.97 -30.15
C LEU A 36 -5.30 -4.04 -30.89
N LEU A 37 -5.03 -5.32 -30.64
CA LEU A 37 -5.76 -6.42 -31.29
C LEU A 37 -7.23 -6.50 -30.85
N TYR A 38 -7.56 -6.02 -29.64
CA TYR A 38 -8.93 -5.99 -29.12
C TYR A 38 -9.64 -4.66 -29.34
N TYR A 39 -8.92 -3.62 -29.74
CA TYR A 39 -9.49 -2.33 -30.08
C TYR A 39 -10.09 -2.39 -31.49
N ASP A 40 -11.30 -1.85 -31.64
CA ASP A 40 -12.05 -1.86 -32.91
C ASP A 40 -11.66 -0.70 -33.85
N GLY A 41 -10.95 0.31 -33.34
CA GLY A 41 -10.40 1.40 -34.13
C GLY A 41 -9.00 1.14 -34.69
N SER A 42 -8.47 2.15 -35.37
CA SER A 42 -7.16 2.13 -36.03
C SER A 42 -6.02 2.63 -35.12
N PRO A 43 -4.76 2.25 -35.41
CA PRO A 43 -3.60 2.78 -34.70
C PRO A 43 -3.48 4.33 -34.76
N ARG A 44 -3.98 4.95 -35.84
CA ARG A 44 -4.02 6.42 -35.96
C ARG A 44 -5.04 7.06 -35.02
N GLU A 45 -6.15 6.39 -34.75
CA GLU A 45 -7.13 6.84 -33.75
C GLU A 45 -6.54 6.73 -32.35
N VAL A 46 -5.78 5.67 -32.05
CA VAL A 46 -5.02 5.56 -30.79
C VAL A 46 -4.03 6.71 -30.63
N ARG A 47 -3.26 7.02 -31.69
CA ARG A 47 -2.38 8.20 -31.70
C ARG A 47 -3.14 9.49 -31.42
N GLN A 48 -4.30 9.69 -32.04
CA GLN A 48 -5.12 10.88 -31.84
C GLN A 48 -5.65 10.97 -30.40
N MET A 49 -6.13 9.86 -29.84
CA MET A 49 -6.58 9.80 -28.44
C MET A 49 -5.45 10.19 -27.47
N CYS A 50 -4.24 9.64 -27.65
CA CYS A 50 -3.08 10.01 -26.83
C CYS A 50 -2.73 11.51 -26.96
N ALA A 51 -2.77 12.05 -28.19
CA ALA A 51 -2.52 13.47 -28.43
C ALA A 51 -3.58 14.38 -27.77
N ASP A 52 -4.86 14.01 -27.85
CA ASP A 52 -5.98 14.74 -27.24
C ASP A 52 -5.90 14.71 -25.70
N LEU A 53 -5.43 13.59 -25.14
CA LEU A 53 -5.19 13.41 -23.71
C LEU A 53 -3.87 14.01 -23.22
N GLY A 54 -3.00 14.46 -24.13
CA GLY A 54 -1.71 15.08 -23.80
C GLY A 54 -0.62 14.10 -23.33
N ILE A 55 -0.71 12.81 -23.70
CA ILE A 55 0.28 11.78 -23.35
C ILE A 55 0.99 11.26 -24.59
N ALA A 56 2.29 10.94 -24.47
CA ALA A 56 3.06 10.38 -25.59
C ALA A 56 2.96 8.85 -25.65
N ILE A 57 3.03 8.26 -26.84
CA ILE A 57 3.26 6.81 -26.98
C ILE A 57 4.76 6.57 -26.96
N THR A 58 5.30 6.19 -25.80
CA THR A 58 6.74 6.14 -25.56
C THR A 58 7.39 4.82 -25.98
N LEU A 59 6.59 3.77 -26.13
CA LEU A 59 7.05 2.43 -26.52
C LEU A 59 5.92 1.64 -27.18
N PHE A 60 6.25 0.85 -28.19
CA PHE A 60 5.42 -0.25 -28.67
C PHE A 60 6.02 -1.59 -28.23
N GLN A 61 5.20 -2.49 -27.69
CA GLN A 61 5.72 -3.76 -27.17
C GLN A 61 4.67 -4.88 -27.14
N PRO A 62 5.09 -6.16 -27.10
CA PRO A 62 6.44 -6.67 -27.25
C PRO A 62 6.68 -7.24 -28.66
N PHE A 63 7.93 -7.25 -29.12
CA PHE A 63 8.36 -8.01 -30.30
C PHE A 63 9.17 -9.24 -29.88
N ARG A 64 8.56 -10.42 -30.00
CA ARG A 64 9.09 -11.68 -29.44
C ARG A 64 9.85 -12.54 -30.45
N ASP A 65 10.80 -13.32 -29.95
CA ASP A 65 11.47 -14.43 -30.63
C ASP A 65 12.07 -14.05 -32.00
N PHE A 66 13.05 -13.13 -31.97
CA PHE A 66 13.68 -12.61 -33.18
C PHE A 66 15.10 -13.15 -33.38
N GLU A 67 16.04 -12.74 -32.52
CA GLU A 67 17.46 -13.06 -32.63
C GLU A 67 17.70 -14.55 -32.44
N GLY A 68 18.67 -15.10 -33.16
CA GLY A 68 18.93 -16.54 -33.08
C GLY A 68 17.80 -17.38 -33.67
N GLY A 69 16.80 -16.78 -34.34
CA GLY A 69 15.70 -17.49 -34.97
C GLY A 69 16.18 -18.54 -35.98
N ASN A 70 15.33 -19.54 -36.24
CA ASN A 70 15.59 -20.56 -37.23
C ASN A 70 15.94 -19.91 -38.59
N ARG A 71 17.13 -20.22 -39.14
CA ARG A 71 17.66 -19.55 -40.34
C ARG A 71 16.71 -19.65 -41.54
N SER A 72 15.92 -20.72 -41.65
CA SER A 72 14.90 -20.87 -42.70
C SER A 72 13.72 -19.91 -42.58
N ARG A 73 13.47 -19.35 -41.38
CA ARG A 73 12.37 -18.43 -41.07
C ARG A 73 12.83 -16.98 -40.90
N MET A 74 14.15 -16.72 -40.93
CA MET A 74 14.70 -15.41 -40.60
C MET A 74 14.19 -14.29 -41.52
N ALA A 75 14.06 -14.57 -42.83
CA ALA A 75 13.46 -13.61 -43.78
C ALA A 75 12.03 -13.19 -43.36
N ARG A 76 11.20 -14.16 -42.96
CA ARG A 76 9.84 -13.90 -42.46
C ARG A 76 9.84 -13.14 -41.14
N ASN A 77 10.84 -13.36 -40.27
CA ASN A 77 10.99 -12.58 -39.04
C ASN A 77 11.30 -11.12 -39.33
N PHE A 78 12.11 -10.83 -40.36
CA PHE A 78 12.31 -9.46 -40.83
C PHE A 78 11.05 -8.86 -41.45
N ASP A 79 10.30 -9.61 -42.26
CA ASP A 79 9.01 -9.12 -42.80
C ASP A 79 8.03 -8.80 -41.66
N ARG A 80 8.00 -9.63 -40.61
CA ARG A 80 7.22 -9.37 -39.40
C ARG A 80 7.64 -8.07 -38.72
N ALA A 81 8.94 -7.79 -38.64
CA ALA A 81 9.46 -6.53 -38.08
C ALA A 81 9.03 -5.32 -38.92
N GLU A 82 9.13 -5.40 -40.25
CA GLU A 82 8.68 -4.32 -41.15
C GLU A 82 7.19 -3.99 -40.97
N HIS A 83 6.33 -5.01 -40.80
CA HIS A 83 4.93 -4.79 -40.49
C HIS A 83 4.72 -4.11 -39.12
N LYS A 84 5.56 -4.38 -38.12
CA LYS A 84 5.51 -3.65 -36.85
C LYS A 84 6.01 -2.22 -37.01
N PHE A 85 7.00 -1.98 -37.87
CA PHE A 85 7.45 -0.62 -38.18
C PHE A 85 6.35 0.20 -38.86
N ASP A 86 5.56 -0.39 -39.78
CA ASP A 86 4.38 0.25 -40.35
C ASP A 86 3.40 0.67 -39.23
N LEU A 87 3.05 -0.28 -38.34
CA LEU A 87 2.15 -0.06 -37.22
C LEU A 87 2.64 1.06 -36.28
N MET A 88 3.91 1.04 -35.91
CA MET A 88 4.52 2.05 -35.02
C MET A 88 4.47 3.45 -35.63
N GLN A 89 4.67 3.58 -36.94
CA GLN A 89 4.59 4.87 -37.63
C GLN A 89 3.15 5.42 -37.63
N GLU A 90 2.14 4.55 -37.70
CA GLU A 90 0.74 4.96 -37.54
C GLU A 90 0.41 5.37 -36.11
N LEU A 91 0.89 4.62 -35.11
CA LEU A 91 0.82 5.00 -33.69
C LEU A 91 1.59 6.30 -33.40
N GLY A 92 2.60 6.63 -34.21
CA GLY A 92 3.45 7.79 -33.98
C GLY A 92 4.48 7.58 -32.87
N THR A 93 4.93 6.35 -32.66
CA THR A 93 6.02 6.00 -31.74
C THR A 93 7.28 5.57 -32.49
N ASP A 94 8.44 5.72 -31.86
CA ASP A 94 9.74 5.50 -32.50
C ASP A 94 10.55 4.36 -31.88
N LEU A 95 10.08 3.72 -30.80
CA LEU A 95 10.80 2.69 -30.06
C LEU A 95 9.97 1.41 -29.93
N VAL A 96 10.58 0.26 -30.22
CA VAL A 96 9.99 -1.07 -29.97
C VAL A 96 10.86 -1.88 -29.02
N LEU A 97 10.21 -2.55 -28.07
CA LEU A 97 10.82 -3.55 -27.20
C LEU A 97 10.94 -4.87 -27.94
N VAL A 98 12.16 -5.36 -28.10
CA VAL A 98 12.46 -6.71 -28.56
C VAL A 98 12.92 -7.52 -27.36
N CYS A 99 12.11 -8.49 -26.94
CA CYS A 99 12.46 -9.33 -25.80
C CYS A 99 13.25 -10.55 -26.27
N SER A 100 14.24 -10.96 -25.47
CA SER A 100 15.12 -12.09 -25.78
C SER A 100 14.35 -13.37 -26.11
N ASN A 101 14.85 -14.10 -27.10
CA ASN A 101 14.20 -15.28 -27.66
C ASN A 101 14.02 -16.40 -26.63
N THR A 102 12.83 -16.99 -26.60
CA THR A 102 12.45 -18.08 -25.68
C THR A 102 12.25 -19.41 -26.39
N ALA A 103 12.28 -19.41 -27.74
CA ALA A 103 12.04 -20.60 -28.54
C ALA A 103 13.13 -21.66 -28.32
N ALA A 104 12.70 -22.91 -28.16
CA ALA A 104 13.60 -24.03 -27.90
C ALA A 104 14.56 -24.33 -29.07
N ASP A 105 14.19 -23.99 -30.30
CA ASP A 105 14.98 -24.17 -31.52
C ASP A 105 15.82 -22.93 -31.91
N SER A 106 15.93 -21.94 -31.02
CA SER A 106 16.79 -20.77 -31.23
C SER A 106 18.28 -21.10 -31.13
N LEU A 107 19.08 -20.42 -31.95
CA LEU A 107 20.54 -20.46 -31.95
C LEU A 107 21.09 -19.48 -30.92
N GLY A 108 22.11 -19.88 -30.17
CA GLY A 108 22.75 -19.06 -29.13
C GLY A 108 24.15 -18.55 -29.47
N GLU A 109 24.63 -18.77 -30.70
CA GLU A 109 25.96 -18.34 -31.11
C GLU A 109 26.03 -16.80 -31.12
N GLN A 110 26.92 -16.23 -30.31
CA GLN A 110 26.96 -14.79 -30.05
C GLN A 110 27.06 -13.93 -31.31
N GLN A 111 27.90 -14.33 -32.27
CA GLN A 111 28.05 -13.60 -33.53
C GLN A 111 26.75 -13.58 -34.34
N ILE A 112 25.98 -14.67 -34.33
CA ILE A 112 24.67 -14.73 -34.98
C ILE A 112 23.69 -13.74 -34.33
N LEU A 113 23.66 -13.69 -32.99
CA LEU A 113 22.79 -12.76 -32.26
C LEU A 113 23.14 -11.30 -32.56
N VAL A 114 24.44 -10.99 -32.57
CA VAL A 114 24.98 -9.66 -32.90
C VAL A 114 24.59 -9.25 -34.33
N ASP A 115 24.78 -10.14 -35.30
CA ASP A 115 24.49 -9.84 -36.71
C ASP A 115 22.98 -9.70 -36.97
N ASP A 116 22.15 -10.55 -36.36
CA ASP A 116 20.69 -10.47 -36.45
C ASP A 116 20.17 -9.13 -35.91
N LEU A 117 20.60 -8.73 -34.70
CA LEU A 117 20.16 -7.49 -34.06
C LEU A 117 20.74 -6.24 -34.75
N ARG A 118 21.97 -6.31 -35.28
CA ARG A 118 22.54 -5.22 -36.10
C ARG A 118 21.72 -4.99 -37.37
N GLU A 119 21.36 -6.05 -38.09
CA GLU A 119 20.53 -5.94 -39.30
C GLU A 119 19.13 -5.40 -38.98
N LEU A 120 18.51 -5.85 -37.87
CA LEU A 120 17.23 -5.31 -37.41
C LEU A 120 17.32 -3.81 -37.14
N ALA A 121 18.38 -3.37 -36.46
CA ALA A 121 18.61 -1.97 -36.14
C ALA A 121 18.87 -1.10 -37.38
N GLN A 122 19.57 -1.64 -38.39
CA GLN A 122 19.77 -0.94 -39.67
C GLN A 122 18.44 -0.72 -40.41
N ARG A 123 17.52 -1.69 -40.35
CA ARG A 123 16.18 -1.54 -40.93
C ARG A 123 15.34 -0.53 -40.16
N ALA A 124 15.37 -0.58 -38.84
CA ALA A 124 14.69 0.39 -37.98
C ALA A 124 15.18 1.83 -38.27
N ASP A 125 16.50 2.06 -38.33
CA ASP A 125 17.07 3.39 -38.57
C ASP A 125 16.71 3.98 -39.94
N LYS A 126 16.65 3.15 -40.99
CA LYS A 126 16.17 3.57 -42.31
C LYS A 126 14.75 4.15 -42.27
N ARG A 127 13.97 3.79 -41.25
CA ARG A 127 12.59 4.25 -41.01
C ARG A 127 12.48 5.27 -39.88
N GLY A 128 13.60 5.70 -39.30
CA GLY A 128 13.63 6.61 -38.15
C GLY A 128 13.15 5.98 -36.85
N LEU A 129 13.27 4.65 -36.71
CA LEU A 129 12.84 3.87 -35.55
C LEU A 129 14.05 3.32 -34.79
N ARG A 130 13.81 2.90 -33.54
CA ARG A 130 14.80 2.41 -32.59
C ARG A 130 14.36 1.06 -32.01
N ILE A 131 15.34 0.24 -31.67
CA ILE A 131 15.19 -1.08 -31.07
C ILE A 131 15.74 -1.04 -29.64
N GLY A 132 14.87 -1.31 -28.66
CA GLY A 132 15.28 -1.60 -27.28
C GLY A 132 15.33 -3.11 -27.07
N TYR A 133 16.50 -3.66 -26.80
CA TYR A 133 16.66 -5.09 -26.55
C TYR A 133 16.59 -5.38 -25.05
N GLU A 134 15.68 -6.27 -24.65
CA GLU A 134 15.41 -6.65 -23.27
C GLU A 134 15.73 -8.13 -23.03
N ALA A 135 16.36 -8.42 -21.89
CA ALA A 135 16.52 -9.79 -21.41
C ALA A 135 15.32 -10.23 -20.58
N LEU A 136 14.58 -11.23 -21.07
CA LEU A 136 13.64 -11.96 -20.23
C LEU A 136 14.42 -12.87 -19.28
N ALA A 137 14.05 -12.93 -18.00
CA ALA A 137 14.71 -13.79 -17.02
C ALA A 137 14.70 -15.29 -17.40
N TRP A 138 13.75 -15.70 -18.26
CA TRP A 138 13.61 -17.04 -18.82
C TRP A 138 14.03 -17.12 -20.31
N GLY A 139 14.77 -16.13 -20.83
CA GLY A 139 15.30 -16.16 -22.18
C GLY A 139 16.22 -17.37 -22.40
N ARG A 140 16.18 -17.95 -23.61
CA ARG A 140 16.81 -19.25 -23.87
C ARG A 140 18.34 -19.21 -23.79
N HIS A 141 18.92 -18.11 -24.28
CA HIS A 141 20.37 -17.88 -24.38
C HIS A 141 20.80 -16.55 -23.75
N VAL A 142 19.93 -15.54 -23.80
CA VAL A 142 20.14 -14.21 -23.22
C VAL A 142 19.06 -14.01 -22.17
N ASN A 143 19.45 -13.88 -20.90
CA ASN A 143 18.51 -13.69 -19.79
C ASN A 143 19.02 -12.70 -18.73
N THR A 144 20.09 -11.95 -19.03
CA THR A 144 20.66 -10.93 -18.16
C THR A 144 20.95 -9.64 -18.94
N TYR A 145 20.88 -8.49 -18.26
CA TYR A 145 21.17 -7.21 -18.88
C TYR A 145 22.62 -7.09 -19.35
N GLN A 146 23.56 -7.80 -18.72
CA GLN A 146 24.97 -7.84 -19.10
C GLN A 146 25.14 -8.45 -20.48
N GLN A 147 24.46 -9.57 -20.76
CA GLN A 147 24.48 -10.21 -22.07
C GLN A 147 23.85 -9.32 -23.15
N VAL A 148 22.74 -8.64 -22.81
CA VAL A 148 22.11 -7.64 -23.68
C VAL A 148 23.10 -6.54 -24.03
N TRP A 149 23.75 -5.95 -23.02
CA TRP A 149 24.73 -4.89 -23.24
C TRP A 149 25.90 -5.37 -24.11
N ASP A 150 26.44 -6.56 -23.85
CA ASP A 150 27.54 -7.11 -24.64
C ASP A 150 27.19 -7.29 -26.12
N ILE A 151 25.96 -7.72 -26.41
CA ILE A 151 25.47 -7.87 -27.78
C ILE A 151 25.23 -6.49 -28.42
N VAL A 152 24.55 -5.57 -27.72
CA VAL A 152 24.26 -4.21 -28.20
C VAL A 152 25.56 -3.43 -28.48
N ARG A 153 26.55 -3.57 -27.60
CA ARG A 153 27.88 -2.95 -27.74
C ARG A 153 28.63 -3.49 -28.95
N GLN A 154 28.57 -4.79 -29.21
CA GLN A 154 29.22 -5.40 -30.38
C GLN A 154 28.50 -5.11 -31.69
N ALA A 155 27.16 -5.06 -31.66
CA ALA A 155 26.35 -4.68 -32.81
C ALA A 155 26.62 -3.23 -33.25
N ASP A 156 26.98 -2.35 -32.29
CA ASP A 156 27.45 -0.98 -32.50
C ASP A 156 26.60 -0.18 -33.50
N HIS A 157 25.28 -0.17 -33.24
CA HIS A 157 24.33 0.61 -34.05
C HIS A 157 23.62 1.65 -33.20
N LYS A 158 23.52 2.89 -33.69
CA LYS A 158 22.88 4.02 -32.97
C LYS A 158 21.39 3.82 -32.71
N ALA A 159 20.72 2.99 -33.51
CA ALA A 159 19.30 2.66 -33.36
C ALA A 159 19.06 1.39 -32.53
N LEU A 160 20.11 0.82 -31.93
CA LEU A 160 20.01 -0.33 -31.03
C LEU A 160 20.52 0.06 -29.64
N GLY A 161 19.66 -0.12 -28.65
CA GLY A 161 19.95 0.20 -27.25
C GLY A 161 19.46 -0.91 -26.30
N VAL A 162 19.84 -0.75 -25.05
CA VAL A 162 19.47 -1.60 -23.93
C VAL A 162 18.13 -1.15 -23.37
N LEU A 163 17.24 -2.10 -23.10
CA LEU A 163 16.06 -1.91 -22.28
C LEU A 163 16.25 -2.65 -20.96
N LEU A 164 16.04 -1.95 -19.85
CA LEU A 164 16.26 -2.48 -18.51
C LEU A 164 14.92 -2.71 -17.81
N ASP A 165 14.69 -3.94 -17.36
CA ASP A 165 13.56 -4.31 -16.50
C ASP A 165 14.08 -4.74 -15.13
N SER A 166 13.53 -4.12 -14.08
CA SER A 166 13.96 -4.38 -12.70
C SER A 166 13.57 -5.78 -12.22
N PHE A 167 12.39 -6.29 -12.58
CA PHE A 167 11.96 -7.64 -12.21
C PHE A 167 12.88 -8.68 -12.84
N HIS A 168 13.18 -8.60 -14.13
CA HIS A 168 14.02 -9.59 -14.81
C HIS A 168 15.42 -9.69 -14.21
N THR A 169 15.97 -8.55 -13.78
CA THR A 169 17.28 -8.53 -13.11
C THR A 169 17.20 -9.05 -11.66
N LEU A 170 16.27 -8.51 -10.86
CA LEU A 170 16.22 -8.75 -9.41
C LEU A 170 15.62 -10.12 -9.05
N SER A 171 14.71 -10.65 -9.86
CA SER A 171 14.18 -12.02 -9.70
C SER A 171 15.27 -13.10 -9.78
N LEU A 172 16.32 -12.85 -10.58
CA LEU A 172 17.51 -13.70 -10.68
C LEU A 172 18.59 -13.36 -9.64
N LYS A 173 18.32 -12.41 -8.73
CA LYS A 173 19.30 -11.82 -7.81
C LYS A 173 20.51 -11.23 -8.53
N GLY A 174 20.29 -10.71 -9.74
CA GLY A 174 21.32 -10.03 -10.53
C GLY A 174 21.75 -8.73 -9.86
N ASP A 175 23.05 -8.44 -9.88
CA ASP A 175 23.61 -7.20 -9.35
C ASP A 175 23.46 -6.05 -10.37
N PRO A 176 22.72 -4.97 -10.07
CA PRO A 176 22.54 -3.84 -10.98
C PRO A 176 23.75 -2.89 -11.02
N SER A 177 24.77 -3.06 -10.17
CA SER A 177 25.87 -2.10 -10.02
C SER A 177 26.62 -1.83 -11.34
N ALA A 178 26.82 -2.87 -12.17
CA ALA A 178 27.54 -2.75 -13.45
C ALA A 178 26.72 -2.01 -14.54
N ILE A 179 25.46 -1.65 -14.29
CA ILE A 179 24.69 -0.77 -15.17
C ILE A 179 25.35 0.62 -15.26
N ALA A 180 26.01 1.07 -14.17
CA ALA A 180 26.70 2.36 -14.15
C ALA A 180 27.80 2.50 -15.21
N ASP A 181 28.32 1.39 -15.74
CA ASP A 181 29.34 1.34 -16.79
C ASP A 181 28.74 1.40 -18.22
N ILE A 182 27.42 1.30 -18.37
CA ILE A 182 26.73 1.43 -19.66
C ILE A 182 26.61 2.92 -19.99
N PRO A 183 26.99 3.37 -21.21
CA PRO A 183 26.73 4.75 -21.64
C PRO A 183 25.23 5.08 -21.56
N GLY A 184 24.88 6.18 -20.89
CA GLY A 184 23.48 6.53 -20.64
C GLY A 184 22.65 6.74 -21.90
N ASP A 185 23.27 7.12 -23.03
CA ASP A 185 22.62 7.25 -24.34
C ASP A 185 22.33 5.89 -25.01
N LYS A 186 22.94 4.80 -24.53
CA LYS A 186 22.67 3.42 -24.98
C LYS A 186 21.57 2.74 -24.18
N ILE A 187 21.10 3.33 -23.08
CA ILE A 187 19.88 2.90 -22.38
C ILE A 187 18.71 3.63 -23.04
N PHE A 188 17.80 2.89 -23.66
CA PHE A 188 16.68 3.49 -24.40
C PHE A 188 15.40 3.57 -23.59
N PHE A 189 15.23 2.69 -22.61
CA PHE A 189 14.00 2.60 -21.82
C PHE A 189 14.25 1.82 -20.52
N VAL A 190 13.48 2.14 -19.49
CA VAL A 190 13.57 1.50 -18.17
C VAL A 190 12.16 1.17 -17.69
N GLN A 191 11.91 -0.10 -17.41
CA GLN A 191 10.68 -0.62 -16.83
C GLN A 191 10.92 -1.01 -15.37
N MET A 192 10.11 -0.45 -14.49
CA MET A 192 10.13 -0.72 -13.06
C MET A 192 8.96 -1.62 -12.70
N ALA A 193 9.28 -2.75 -12.10
CA ALA A 193 8.36 -3.73 -11.56
C ALA A 193 8.92 -4.26 -10.24
N ASP A 194 8.13 -4.13 -9.18
CA ASP A 194 8.38 -4.72 -7.87
C ASP A 194 7.73 -6.11 -7.81
N ALA A 195 8.08 -6.90 -6.81
CA ALA A 195 7.43 -8.17 -6.53
C ALA A 195 7.74 -8.63 -5.08
N PRO A 196 6.88 -9.46 -4.46
CA PRO A 196 7.25 -10.23 -3.28
C PRO A 196 8.28 -11.31 -3.66
N ILE A 197 9.23 -11.62 -2.79
CA ILE A 197 10.27 -12.64 -3.01
C ILE A 197 9.66 -14.03 -2.83
N LEU A 198 9.41 -14.72 -3.94
CA LEU A 198 8.77 -16.03 -3.95
C LEU A 198 9.72 -17.11 -4.48
N ALA A 199 9.72 -18.28 -3.83
CA ALA A 199 10.41 -19.47 -4.32
C ALA A 199 9.52 -20.19 -5.35
N MET A 200 9.51 -19.70 -6.59
CA MET A 200 8.68 -20.23 -7.67
C MET A 200 9.35 -20.08 -9.05
N ASP A 201 8.75 -20.67 -10.08
CA ASP A 201 9.19 -20.47 -11.47
C ASP A 201 9.08 -18.98 -11.87
N VAL A 202 10.13 -18.43 -12.48
CA VAL A 202 10.24 -16.99 -12.74
C VAL A 202 9.24 -16.47 -13.78
N LEU A 203 8.81 -17.32 -14.74
CA LEU A 203 7.81 -16.93 -15.72
C LEU A 203 6.44 -16.80 -15.05
N GLU A 204 6.06 -17.79 -14.26
CA GLU A 204 4.83 -17.75 -13.49
C GLU A 204 4.86 -16.63 -12.43
N TRP A 205 6.02 -16.40 -11.81
CA TRP A 205 6.22 -15.28 -10.88
C TRP A 205 5.95 -13.94 -11.56
N SER A 206 6.59 -13.73 -12.71
CA SER A 206 6.47 -12.49 -13.48
C SER A 206 5.06 -12.24 -13.99
N ARG A 207 4.29 -13.29 -14.29
CA ARG A 207 2.94 -13.18 -14.87
C ARG A 207 1.86 -12.80 -13.86
N HIS A 208 2.06 -13.16 -12.59
CA HIS A 208 0.99 -13.14 -11.60
C HIS A 208 1.26 -12.20 -10.42
N PHE A 209 2.53 -11.94 -10.07
CA PHE A 209 2.87 -11.27 -8.82
C PHE A 209 3.76 -10.02 -8.97
N ARG A 210 3.92 -9.47 -10.19
CA ARG A 210 4.49 -8.12 -10.30
C ARG A 210 3.55 -7.13 -9.58
N CYS A 211 4.11 -6.10 -8.97
CA CYS A 211 3.38 -5.00 -8.35
C CYS A 211 4.15 -3.68 -8.50
N PHE A 212 3.53 -2.56 -8.12
CA PHE A 212 4.17 -1.26 -8.26
C PHE A 212 5.31 -1.06 -7.25
N PRO A 213 6.33 -0.25 -7.57
CA PRO A 213 7.41 0.13 -6.66
C PRO A 213 6.95 0.46 -5.23
N GLY A 214 7.46 -0.30 -4.26
CA GLY A 214 7.16 -0.11 -2.84
C GLY A 214 6.03 -0.98 -2.31
N GLN A 215 5.33 -1.74 -3.15
CA GLN A 215 4.33 -2.73 -2.72
C GLN A 215 4.97 -4.10 -2.45
N GLY A 216 6.04 -4.43 -3.19
CA GLY A 216 6.81 -5.66 -3.05
C GLY A 216 8.01 -5.52 -2.11
N GLU A 217 9.03 -6.33 -2.39
CA GLU A 217 10.21 -6.53 -1.54
C GLU A 217 11.54 -6.33 -2.28
N PHE A 218 11.51 -5.98 -3.58
CA PHE A 218 12.72 -5.73 -4.35
C PHE A 218 13.38 -4.39 -4.00
N ASP A 219 14.72 -4.34 -4.06
CA ASP A 219 15.49 -3.10 -3.92
C ASP A 219 15.47 -2.30 -5.22
N LEU A 220 14.33 -1.65 -5.49
CA LEU A 220 14.17 -0.83 -6.68
C LEU A 220 14.99 0.47 -6.66
N PRO A 221 15.19 1.17 -5.52
CA PRO A 221 16.14 2.28 -5.44
C PRO A 221 17.57 1.85 -5.80
N GLY A 222 18.01 0.68 -5.32
CA GLY A 222 19.32 0.10 -5.69
C GLY A 222 19.44 -0.28 -7.16
N PHE A 223 18.32 -0.56 -7.84
CA PHE A 223 18.29 -0.78 -9.30
C PHE A 223 18.32 0.53 -10.10
N LEU A 224 17.54 1.54 -9.70
CA LEU A 224 17.45 2.82 -10.42
C LEU A 224 18.70 3.68 -10.22
N ALA A 225 19.34 3.62 -9.04
CA ALA A 225 20.52 4.44 -8.72
C ALA A 225 21.68 4.26 -9.74
N PRO A 226 22.15 3.05 -10.08
CA PRO A 226 23.15 2.83 -11.13
C PRO A 226 22.73 3.41 -12.49
N ILE A 227 21.45 3.34 -12.86
CA ILE A 227 20.93 3.89 -14.12
C ILE A 227 21.09 5.41 -14.13
N ILE A 228 20.71 6.12 -13.06
CA ILE A 228 20.85 7.57 -12.98
C ILE A 228 22.33 8.00 -13.10
N LYS A 229 23.26 7.23 -12.52
CA LYS A 229 24.70 7.50 -12.60
C LYS A 229 25.26 7.46 -14.03
N THR A 230 24.63 6.73 -14.94
CA THR A 230 25.02 6.71 -16.37
C THR A 230 24.78 8.05 -17.08
N GLY A 231 23.99 8.94 -16.46
CA GLY A 231 23.48 10.16 -17.09
C GLY A 231 22.17 9.97 -17.86
N TYR A 232 21.54 8.80 -17.78
CA TYR A 232 20.23 8.52 -18.37
C TYR A 232 19.15 9.49 -17.86
N THR A 233 18.41 10.11 -18.78
CA THR A 233 17.27 10.99 -18.48
C THR A 233 16.01 10.61 -19.27
N GLY A 234 15.99 9.41 -19.87
CA GLY A 234 14.90 8.94 -20.71
C GLY A 234 13.64 8.54 -19.94
N PRO A 235 12.72 7.78 -20.56
CA PRO A 235 11.49 7.33 -19.92
C PRO A 235 11.74 6.42 -18.71
N LEU A 236 10.98 6.64 -17.63
CA LEU A 236 10.89 5.76 -16.47
C LEU A 236 9.47 5.20 -16.42
N SER A 237 9.32 3.90 -16.64
CA SER A 237 8.03 3.29 -16.88
C SER A 237 7.68 2.16 -15.92
N LEU A 238 6.43 1.72 -15.95
CA LEU A 238 5.89 0.62 -15.17
C LEU A 238 5.33 -0.46 -16.08
N GLU A 239 5.77 -1.70 -15.88
CA GLU A 239 5.25 -2.86 -16.60
C GLU A 239 4.83 -3.97 -15.63
N ILE A 240 3.54 -4.08 -15.36
CA ILE A 240 3.01 -4.97 -14.32
C ILE A 240 2.10 -6.02 -14.95
N PHE A 241 2.40 -7.28 -14.71
CA PHE A 241 1.50 -8.41 -14.98
C PHE A 241 1.00 -8.95 -13.64
N ASN A 242 -0.26 -8.64 -13.33
CA ASN A 242 -0.89 -9.01 -12.08
C ASN A 242 -2.39 -9.27 -12.30
N ASP A 243 -2.88 -10.40 -11.83
CA ASP A 243 -4.28 -10.80 -12.01
C ASP A 243 -5.25 -9.90 -11.25
N GLY A 244 -4.87 -9.45 -10.05
CA GLY A 244 -5.63 -8.50 -9.25
C GLY A 244 -5.76 -7.15 -9.97
N PHE A 245 -4.68 -6.65 -10.57
CA PHE A 245 -4.73 -5.37 -11.30
C PHE A 245 -5.59 -5.46 -12.56
N ARG A 246 -5.63 -6.63 -13.19
CA ARG A 246 -6.50 -6.91 -14.34
C ARG A 246 -7.98 -7.05 -13.97
N ALA A 247 -8.29 -7.26 -12.68
CA ALA A 247 -9.64 -7.31 -12.16
C ALA A 247 -10.10 -5.99 -11.51
N ALA A 248 -9.17 -5.07 -11.20
CA ALA A 248 -9.44 -3.83 -10.50
C ALA A 248 -9.71 -2.64 -11.44
N PRO A 249 -10.40 -1.56 -10.99
CA PRO A 249 -10.67 -0.38 -11.82
C PRO A 249 -9.40 0.34 -12.30
N PRO A 250 -9.29 0.73 -13.59
CA PRO A 250 -8.05 1.24 -14.16
C PRO A 250 -7.60 2.58 -13.56
N ARG A 251 -8.53 3.45 -13.13
CA ARG A 251 -8.19 4.76 -12.55
C ARG A 251 -7.43 4.65 -11.23
N ALA A 252 -7.81 3.71 -10.36
CA ALA A 252 -7.15 3.51 -9.07
C ALA A 252 -5.72 2.99 -9.28
N ASN A 253 -5.56 1.98 -10.13
CA ASN A 253 -4.25 1.40 -10.46
C ASN A 253 -3.33 2.42 -11.16
N ALA A 254 -3.85 3.25 -12.06
CA ALA A 254 -3.05 4.31 -12.68
C ALA A 254 -2.59 5.35 -11.65
N ALA A 255 -3.45 5.76 -10.71
CA ALA A 255 -3.07 6.69 -9.64
C ALA A 255 -1.99 6.10 -8.72
N ASP A 256 -2.11 4.82 -8.34
CA ASP A 256 -1.11 4.12 -7.55
C ASP A 256 0.20 3.92 -8.33
N GLY A 257 0.12 3.60 -9.61
CA GLY A 257 1.27 3.53 -10.51
C GLY A 257 2.07 4.83 -10.48
N LEU A 258 1.43 5.99 -10.74
CA LEU A 258 2.16 7.26 -10.72
C LEU A 258 2.73 7.56 -9.32
N ARG A 259 1.95 7.33 -8.26
CA ARG A 259 2.39 7.52 -6.87
C ARG A 259 3.62 6.67 -6.54
N SER A 260 3.68 5.44 -7.06
CA SER A 260 4.83 4.54 -6.86
C SER A 260 6.10 5.02 -7.55
N LEU A 261 6.00 5.61 -8.76
CA LEU A 261 7.17 6.20 -9.43
C LEU A 261 7.69 7.42 -8.66
N LEU A 262 6.80 8.29 -8.17
CA LEU A 262 7.19 9.42 -7.33
C LEU A 262 7.90 8.94 -6.05
N TYR A 263 7.43 7.85 -5.45
CA TYR A 263 8.05 7.25 -4.29
C TYR A 263 9.43 6.65 -4.60
N LEU A 264 9.54 5.90 -5.70
CA LEU A 264 10.79 5.35 -6.18
C LEU A 264 11.82 6.45 -6.45
N GLU A 265 11.40 7.54 -7.10
CA GLU A 265 12.27 8.70 -7.35
C GLU A 265 12.77 9.34 -6.04
N GLU A 266 11.90 9.56 -5.04
CA GLU A 266 12.30 10.09 -3.72
C GLU A 266 13.33 9.17 -3.04
N LYS A 267 13.06 7.86 -3.00
CA LYS A 267 13.94 6.89 -2.32
C LYS A 267 15.27 6.72 -3.04
N THR A 268 15.26 6.72 -4.37
CA THR A 268 16.49 6.69 -5.19
C THR A 268 17.31 7.96 -4.97
N ARG A 269 16.66 9.12 -4.93
CA ARG A 269 17.33 10.39 -4.63
C ARG A 269 18.01 10.34 -3.26
N LYS A 270 17.30 9.91 -2.22
CA LYS A 270 17.86 9.77 -0.85
C LYS A 270 19.04 8.81 -0.80
N LEU A 271 19.00 7.72 -1.57
CA LEU A 271 20.12 6.78 -1.67
C LEU A 271 21.36 7.44 -2.31
N LEU A 272 21.16 8.15 -3.43
CA LEU A 272 22.25 8.83 -4.13
C LEU A 272 22.83 10.00 -3.33
N GLU A 273 22.02 10.71 -2.54
CA GLU A 273 22.45 11.79 -1.63
C GLU A 273 23.39 11.29 -0.51
N GLN A 274 23.38 9.99 -0.19
CA GLN A 274 24.27 9.38 0.81
C GLN A 274 25.64 9.00 0.24
N GLU A 275 25.83 9.10 -1.08
CA GLU A 275 27.10 8.73 -1.71
C GLU A 275 28.18 9.78 -1.51
N ALA A 276 29.43 9.31 -1.38
CA ALA A 276 30.58 10.19 -1.18
C ALA A 276 30.89 11.06 -2.42
N THR A 277 30.53 10.58 -3.61
CA THR A 277 30.75 11.32 -4.87
C THR A 277 29.44 11.96 -5.31
N PRO A 278 29.40 13.29 -5.53
CA PRO A 278 28.20 13.95 -6.03
C PRO A 278 27.73 13.37 -7.35
N VAL A 279 26.47 12.95 -7.40
CA VAL A 279 25.84 12.42 -8.61
C VAL A 279 25.21 13.57 -9.38
N ALA A 280 25.47 13.65 -10.68
CA ALA A 280 24.84 14.66 -11.55
C ALA A 280 23.33 14.38 -11.71
N ASN A 281 22.56 15.42 -12.04
CA ASN A 281 21.14 15.32 -12.42
C ASN A 281 20.16 14.81 -11.33
N LEU A 282 20.46 14.96 -10.04
CA LEU A 282 19.50 14.60 -8.98
C LEU A 282 18.17 15.36 -9.05
N ASP A 283 18.17 16.55 -9.66
CA ASP A 283 16.97 17.40 -9.79
C ASP A 283 15.91 16.83 -10.74
N ILE A 284 16.23 15.79 -11.52
CA ILE A 284 15.25 15.09 -12.35
C ILE A 284 14.35 14.14 -11.55
N LEU A 285 14.77 13.80 -10.32
CA LEU A 285 14.05 12.92 -9.40
C LEU A 285 13.15 13.76 -8.49
N PHE A 286 11.95 13.24 -8.22
CA PHE A 286 10.98 13.82 -7.30
C PHE A 286 11.58 14.12 -5.91
N ALA A 287 11.41 15.36 -5.47
CA ALA A 287 11.87 15.86 -4.17
C ALA A 287 10.67 16.48 -3.42
N PRO A 288 9.81 15.66 -2.79
CA PRO A 288 8.71 16.17 -1.97
C PRO A 288 9.24 16.75 -0.66
N PRO A 289 8.43 17.56 0.06
CA PRO A 289 8.72 17.88 1.44
C PRO A 289 8.93 16.59 2.25
N THR A 290 9.93 16.58 3.14
CA THR A 290 10.17 15.41 4.00
C THR A 290 8.94 15.16 4.88
N ALA A 291 8.66 13.89 5.17
CA ALA A 291 7.64 13.59 6.17
C ALA A 291 8.01 14.22 7.52
N ASP A 292 6.98 14.46 8.30
CA ASP A 292 7.11 15.05 9.62
C ASP A 292 7.28 13.98 10.70
N GLU A 293 7.64 14.42 11.91
CA GLU A 293 7.64 13.56 13.08
C GLU A 293 6.21 13.41 13.63
N TYR A 294 5.81 12.17 13.89
CA TYR A 294 4.49 11.85 14.44
C TYR A 294 4.55 11.62 15.95
N GLN A 295 3.64 12.26 16.68
CA GLN A 295 3.54 12.13 18.13
C GLN A 295 2.34 11.29 18.58
N GLY A 296 1.89 10.39 17.71
CA GLY A 296 0.77 9.48 17.95
C GLY A 296 -0.54 10.00 17.36
N ILE A 297 -1.64 9.37 17.79
CA ILE A 297 -2.99 9.77 17.40
C ILE A 297 -3.44 10.92 18.31
N GLU A 298 -4.00 11.96 17.71
CA GLU A 298 -4.58 13.11 18.41
C GLU A 298 -5.99 12.79 18.89
N PHE A 299 -6.85 12.34 17.96
CA PHE A 299 -8.19 11.85 18.25
C PHE A 299 -8.67 10.84 17.21
N LEU A 300 -9.68 10.06 17.58
CA LEU A 300 -10.47 9.21 16.68
C LEU A 300 -11.89 9.76 16.58
N GLU A 301 -12.40 9.95 15.36
CA GLU A 301 -13.74 10.50 15.11
C GLU A 301 -14.69 9.43 14.56
N PHE A 302 -15.72 9.11 15.32
CA PHE A 302 -16.76 8.17 14.96
C PHE A 302 -17.97 8.90 14.38
N ALA A 303 -18.41 8.45 13.21
CA ALA A 303 -19.70 8.81 12.63
C ALA A 303 -20.79 7.93 13.25
N VAL A 304 -21.78 8.56 13.89
CA VAL A 304 -22.89 7.90 14.59
C VAL A 304 -24.16 8.71 14.44
N ASP A 305 -25.33 8.12 14.69
CA ASP A 305 -26.55 8.87 14.98
C ASP A 305 -26.67 9.14 16.50
N GLU A 306 -27.74 9.81 16.92
CA GLU A 306 -27.98 10.13 18.33
C GLU A 306 -28.10 8.87 19.20
N ALA A 307 -28.79 7.83 18.71
CA ALA A 307 -29.08 6.62 19.47
C ALA A 307 -27.83 5.74 19.66
N LEU A 308 -27.12 5.45 18.56
CA LEU A 308 -25.90 4.66 18.57
C LEU A 308 -24.74 5.44 19.19
N GLY A 309 -24.71 6.77 19.03
CA GLY A 309 -23.75 7.64 19.71
C GLY A 309 -23.91 7.58 21.23
N ALA A 310 -25.15 7.62 21.74
CA ALA A 310 -25.41 7.45 23.17
C ALA A 310 -24.99 6.06 23.68
N LYS A 311 -25.26 5.00 22.91
CA LYS A 311 -24.87 3.62 23.26
C LYS A 311 -23.35 3.45 23.29
N LEU A 312 -22.64 3.96 22.27
CA LEU A 312 -21.18 3.94 22.21
C LEU A 312 -20.57 4.77 23.34
N SER A 313 -21.14 5.94 23.64
CA SER A 313 -20.72 6.77 24.77
C SER A 313 -20.85 6.05 26.11
N HIS A 314 -21.93 5.29 26.32
CA HIS A 314 -22.10 4.47 27.52
C HIS A 314 -21.06 3.36 27.61
N TRP A 315 -20.84 2.63 26.53
CA TRP A 315 -19.79 1.60 26.44
C TRP A 315 -18.40 2.13 26.77
N LEU A 316 -18.03 3.28 26.19
CA LEU A 316 -16.75 3.93 26.46
C LEU A 316 -16.63 4.40 27.92
N GLN A 317 -17.72 4.87 28.53
CA GLN A 317 -17.72 5.22 29.96
C GLN A 317 -17.50 3.99 30.85
N GLN A 318 -18.03 2.82 30.49
CA GLN A 318 -17.74 1.57 31.21
C GLN A 318 -16.25 1.18 31.09
N LEU A 319 -15.60 1.51 29.97
CA LEU A 319 -14.14 1.42 29.78
C LEU A 319 -13.35 2.53 30.49
N GLY A 320 -14.01 3.41 31.25
CA GLY A 320 -13.36 4.44 32.07
C GLY A 320 -13.22 5.81 31.40
N PHE A 321 -13.78 6.02 30.20
CA PHE A 321 -13.75 7.34 29.56
C PHE A 321 -14.71 8.32 30.23
N ALA A 322 -14.27 9.57 30.41
CA ALA A 322 -15.10 10.65 30.89
C ALA A 322 -15.66 11.48 29.71
N LYS A 323 -16.90 11.95 29.84
CA LYS A 323 -17.45 12.98 28.94
C LYS A 323 -16.74 14.31 29.21
N ALA A 324 -15.75 14.61 28.38
CA ALA A 324 -14.86 15.75 28.53
C ALA A 324 -15.41 17.04 27.93
N GLY A 325 -16.44 16.97 27.08
CA GLY A 325 -17.13 18.16 26.60
C GLY A 325 -18.17 17.89 25.52
N GLN A 326 -18.92 18.93 25.20
CA GLN A 326 -19.82 18.98 24.05
C GLN A 326 -19.39 20.11 23.12
N HIS A 327 -19.43 19.88 21.81
CA HIS A 327 -19.10 20.90 20.83
C HIS A 327 -20.02 22.12 20.96
N ARG A 328 -19.48 23.31 20.74
CA ARG A 328 -20.18 24.58 21.01
C ARG A 328 -21.42 24.80 20.13
N SER A 329 -21.38 24.28 18.90
CA SER A 329 -22.38 24.53 17.85
C SER A 329 -22.98 23.27 17.21
N LYS A 330 -22.38 22.10 17.43
CA LYS A 330 -22.68 20.85 16.70
C LYS A 330 -23.07 19.74 17.66
N ASN A 331 -23.78 18.73 17.17
CA ASN A 331 -24.09 17.52 17.90
C ASN A 331 -22.88 16.57 17.93
N VAL A 332 -21.82 17.00 18.63
CA VAL A 332 -20.55 16.29 18.72
C VAL A 332 -20.10 16.22 20.17
N SER A 333 -19.85 15.02 20.68
CA SER A 333 -19.40 14.79 22.05
C SER A 333 -17.93 14.38 22.08
N LEU A 334 -17.18 14.88 23.09
CA LEU A 334 -15.79 14.52 23.36
C LEU A 334 -15.72 13.59 24.57
N LEU A 335 -15.09 12.43 24.40
CA LEU A 335 -14.73 11.52 25.48
C LEU A 335 -13.21 11.46 25.63
N ARG A 336 -12.72 11.44 26.88
CA ARG A 336 -11.30 11.46 27.19
C ARG A 336 -10.91 10.48 28.29
N GLN A 337 -9.77 9.83 28.11
CA GLN A 337 -9.07 9.05 29.14
C GLN A 337 -7.56 9.05 28.82
N GLY A 338 -6.72 9.49 29.75
CA GLY A 338 -5.29 9.68 29.45
C GLY A 338 -5.10 10.64 28.28
N ASP A 339 -4.25 10.26 27.34
CA ASP A 339 -3.99 10.96 26.07
C ASP A 339 -4.97 10.55 24.95
N ILE A 340 -5.98 9.72 25.26
CA ILE A 340 -6.96 9.23 24.29
C ILE A 340 -8.12 10.21 24.19
N ASN A 341 -8.34 10.74 22.99
CA ASN A 341 -9.50 11.56 22.65
C ASN A 341 -10.39 10.84 21.64
N LEU A 342 -11.65 10.61 21.99
CA LEU A 342 -12.64 10.01 21.11
C LEU A 342 -13.76 11.02 20.86
N ILE A 343 -13.99 11.34 19.59
CA ILE A 343 -15.04 12.24 19.15
C ILE A 343 -16.20 11.38 18.62
N LEU A 344 -17.40 11.61 19.16
CA LEU A 344 -18.63 11.02 18.64
C LEU A 344 -19.40 12.09 17.89
N ASN A 345 -19.42 11.99 16.56
CA ASN A 345 -20.03 12.97 15.68
C ASN A 345 -21.39 12.49 15.19
N ALA A 346 -22.45 13.11 15.71
CA ALA A 346 -23.85 12.91 15.33
C ALA A 346 -24.47 14.17 14.69
N GLU A 347 -23.64 15.04 14.11
CA GLU A 347 -24.08 16.25 13.44
C GLU A 347 -24.75 15.90 12.10
N PRO A 348 -26.04 16.21 11.89
CA PRO A 348 -26.74 15.91 10.64
C PRO A 348 -26.24 16.77 9.48
N TYR A 349 -26.51 16.32 8.25
CA TYR A 349 -26.14 17.03 7.01
C TYR A 349 -24.63 17.37 6.89
N SER A 350 -23.79 16.57 7.53
CA SER A 350 -22.34 16.73 7.59
C SER A 350 -21.62 15.59 6.84
N PHE A 351 -20.28 15.68 6.76
CA PHE A 351 -19.46 14.57 6.28
C PHE A 351 -19.69 13.29 7.10
N ALA A 352 -19.66 13.41 8.44
CA ALA A 352 -19.87 12.28 9.34
C ALA A 352 -21.26 11.66 9.15
N HIS A 353 -22.31 12.48 8.96
CA HIS A 353 -23.65 11.98 8.66
C HIS A 353 -23.68 11.15 7.37
N ASN A 354 -23.09 11.65 6.28
CA ASN A 354 -23.03 10.88 5.02
C ASN A 354 -22.21 9.59 5.17
N PHE A 355 -21.15 9.62 5.98
CA PHE A 355 -20.34 8.45 6.28
C PHE A 355 -21.12 7.41 7.10
N PHE A 356 -21.90 7.86 8.09
CA PHE A 356 -22.81 7.02 8.87
C PHE A 356 -23.90 6.39 8.01
N GLU A 357 -24.56 7.14 7.12
CA GLU A 357 -25.57 6.59 6.21
C GLU A 357 -25.00 5.51 5.28
N SER A 358 -23.73 5.66 4.89
CA SER A 358 -23.06 4.73 3.99
C SER A 358 -22.58 3.47 4.73
N HIS A 359 -22.00 3.63 5.92
CA HIS A 359 -21.25 2.57 6.61
C HIS A 359 -21.82 2.15 7.96
N GLY A 360 -22.82 2.84 8.51
CA GLY A 360 -23.29 2.69 9.89
C GLY A 360 -22.33 3.29 10.93
N PRO A 361 -22.42 2.91 12.23
CA PRO A 361 -21.52 3.42 13.26
C PRO A 361 -20.09 2.97 12.95
N SER A 362 -19.22 3.93 12.68
CA SER A 362 -17.92 3.67 12.06
C SER A 362 -16.92 4.78 12.35
N LEU A 363 -15.63 4.47 12.27
CA LEU A 363 -14.59 5.49 12.31
C LEU A 363 -14.54 6.22 10.96
N CYS A 364 -14.85 7.51 10.96
CA CYS A 364 -14.88 8.32 9.74
C CYS A 364 -13.64 9.20 9.57
N ALA A 365 -12.89 9.44 10.65
CA ALA A 365 -11.62 10.14 10.57
C ALA A 365 -10.64 9.77 11.70
N THR A 366 -9.35 9.90 11.39
CA THR A 366 -8.24 9.76 12.34
C THR A 366 -7.43 11.06 12.33
N ALA A 367 -7.16 11.64 13.49
CA ALA A 367 -6.28 12.79 13.59
C ALA A 367 -4.89 12.37 14.06
N LEU A 368 -3.86 12.84 13.37
CA LEU A 368 -2.45 12.56 13.68
C LEU A 368 -1.80 13.83 14.24
N ARG A 369 -1.05 13.67 15.33
CA ARG A 369 -0.19 14.74 15.85
C ARG A 369 1.05 14.87 14.98
N VAL A 370 1.20 16.04 14.36
CA VAL A 370 2.34 16.43 13.54
C VAL A 370 2.93 17.74 14.07
N LYS A 371 4.17 18.04 13.71
CA LYS A 371 4.84 19.28 14.13
C LYS A 371 4.47 20.47 13.24
N ASP A 372 4.25 20.21 11.96
CA ASP A 372 3.92 21.17 10.91
C ASP A 372 2.84 20.56 9.99
N SER A 373 1.61 21.00 10.22
CA SER A 373 0.45 20.53 9.44
C SER A 373 0.51 20.94 7.98
N ALA A 374 1.09 22.12 7.68
CA ALA A 374 1.18 22.66 6.33
C ALA A 374 2.17 21.87 5.48
N LYS A 375 3.37 21.58 6.03
CA LYS A 375 4.38 20.73 5.39
C LYS A 375 3.88 19.31 5.16
N SER A 376 3.19 18.75 6.15
CA SER A 376 2.59 17.41 6.06
C SER A 376 1.53 17.35 4.95
N LEU A 377 0.70 18.39 4.83
CA LEU A 377 -0.30 18.51 3.76
C LEU A 377 0.37 18.68 2.39
N GLU A 378 1.42 19.51 2.29
CA GLU A 378 2.17 19.72 1.05
C GLU A 378 2.78 18.41 0.55
N ARG A 379 3.39 17.61 1.44
CA ARG A 379 3.88 16.26 1.10
C ARG A 379 2.75 15.38 0.56
N ALA A 380 1.62 15.32 1.26
CA ALA A 380 0.51 14.48 0.85
C ALA A 380 -0.02 14.85 -0.54
N VAL A 381 -0.17 16.15 -0.82
CA VAL A 381 -0.58 16.67 -2.14
C VAL A 381 0.47 16.39 -3.21
N ALA A 382 1.76 16.47 -2.87
CA ALA A 382 2.84 16.13 -3.79
C ALA A 382 2.75 14.66 -4.25
N TYR A 383 2.33 13.75 -3.36
CA TYR A 383 2.00 12.34 -3.67
C TYR A 383 0.59 12.11 -4.23
N LYS A 384 -0.07 13.17 -4.71
CA LYS A 384 -1.40 13.14 -5.33
C LYS A 384 -2.51 12.63 -4.39
N ALA A 385 -2.34 12.73 -3.07
CA ALA A 385 -3.45 12.54 -2.14
C ALA A 385 -4.43 13.71 -2.29
N GLN A 386 -5.73 13.45 -2.12
CA GLN A 386 -6.75 14.48 -2.25
C GLN A 386 -6.86 15.26 -0.94
N PRO A 387 -6.51 16.57 -0.91
CA PRO A 387 -6.71 17.39 0.27
C PRO A 387 -8.20 17.61 0.49
N PHE A 388 -8.60 17.71 1.75
CA PHE A 388 -9.96 18.00 2.17
C PHE A 388 -10.00 19.26 3.03
N ARG A 389 -11.02 20.09 2.80
CA ARG A 389 -11.33 21.25 3.63
C ARG A 389 -12.83 21.22 3.94
N GLY A 390 -13.16 21.04 5.22
CA GLY A 390 -14.53 21.04 5.71
C GLY A 390 -15.11 22.45 5.83
N LEU A 391 -16.43 22.53 6.06
CA LEU A 391 -17.11 23.76 6.45
C LEU A 391 -16.78 24.06 7.92
N VAL A 392 -16.21 25.24 8.18
CA VAL A 392 -15.78 25.69 9.51
C VAL A 392 -16.70 26.82 9.95
N GLY A 393 -17.29 26.69 11.14
CA GLY A 393 -18.13 27.71 11.76
C GLY A 393 -17.33 28.92 12.26
N PRO A 394 -18.01 30.00 12.72
CA PRO A 394 -17.32 31.14 13.31
C PRO A 394 -16.56 30.70 14.58
N ASN A 395 -15.26 31.01 14.63
CA ASN A 395 -14.33 30.65 15.72
C ASN A 395 -14.04 29.15 15.88
N GLU A 396 -14.35 28.31 14.89
CA GLU A 396 -13.90 26.91 14.85
C GLU A 396 -12.49 26.82 14.21
N ARG A 397 -11.65 25.89 14.67
CA ARG A 397 -10.31 25.72 14.08
C ARG A 397 -10.38 24.94 12.76
N GLN A 398 -9.73 25.47 11.73
CA GLN A 398 -9.60 24.77 10.45
C GLN A 398 -8.44 23.77 10.52
N LEU A 399 -8.74 22.48 10.40
CA LEU A 399 -7.74 21.41 10.35
C LEU A 399 -7.38 21.07 8.91
N ALA A 400 -6.10 20.87 8.65
CA ALA A 400 -5.62 20.27 7.40
C ALA A 400 -6.03 18.80 7.38
N ALA A 401 -6.58 18.33 6.26
CA ALA A 401 -7.02 16.96 6.10
C ALA A 401 -6.69 16.41 4.72
N VAL A 402 -6.51 15.09 4.65
CA VAL A 402 -6.40 14.34 3.39
C VAL A 402 -7.40 13.19 3.41
N ARG A 403 -7.96 12.87 2.23
CA ARG A 403 -8.83 11.69 2.09
C ARG A 403 -7.98 10.42 1.99
N ALA A 404 -8.34 9.42 2.79
CA ALA A 404 -7.86 8.05 2.63
C ALA A 404 -8.58 7.34 1.47
N LEU A 405 -8.17 6.10 1.17
CA LEU A 405 -8.66 5.36 0.01
C LEU A 405 -10.15 4.96 0.10
N ASP A 406 -10.66 4.76 1.30
CA ASP A 406 -12.08 4.49 1.58
C ASP A 406 -12.93 5.76 1.74
N GLY A 407 -12.33 6.94 1.56
CA GLY A 407 -12.99 8.23 1.72
C GLY A 407 -13.05 8.77 3.15
N SER A 408 -12.54 8.02 4.13
CA SER A 408 -12.30 8.53 5.49
C SER A 408 -11.25 9.66 5.48
N LEU A 409 -11.18 10.44 6.55
CA LEU A 409 -10.27 11.58 6.64
C LEU A 409 -9.08 11.30 7.57
N ILE A 410 -7.91 11.78 7.18
CA ILE A 410 -6.74 11.87 8.04
C ILE A 410 -6.49 13.35 8.31
N TYR A 411 -6.74 13.80 9.54
CA TYR A 411 -6.42 15.15 9.97
C TYR A 411 -4.96 15.25 10.38
N LEU A 412 -4.32 16.35 10.01
CA LEU A 412 -2.95 16.69 10.36
C LEU A 412 -3.02 17.84 11.37
N VAL A 413 -2.79 17.52 12.64
CA VAL A 413 -2.98 18.46 13.76
C VAL A 413 -1.63 18.84 14.35
N ASP A 414 -1.32 20.12 14.31
CA ASP A 414 -0.17 20.72 15.00
C ASP A 414 -0.61 21.44 16.29
N GLU A 415 0.30 21.53 17.25
CA GLU A 415 0.08 22.36 18.43
C GLU A 415 0.26 23.84 18.06
N ALA A 416 -0.74 24.65 18.38
CA ALA A 416 -0.61 26.10 18.23
C ALA A 416 0.28 26.63 19.36
N SER A 417 1.41 27.26 19.03
CA SER A 417 2.41 27.69 20.02
C SER A 417 1.93 28.74 21.02
N ASP A 418 0.88 29.52 20.70
CA ASP A 418 0.37 30.63 21.54
C ASP A 418 -1.17 30.73 21.56
N GLY A 419 -1.90 29.63 21.31
CA GLY A 419 -3.36 29.64 21.17
C GLY A 419 -4.07 28.53 21.97
N PRO A 420 -5.42 28.63 22.12
CA PRO A 420 -6.20 27.54 22.67
C PRO A 420 -6.03 26.27 21.83
N THR A 421 -6.07 25.12 22.50
CA THR A 421 -6.09 23.81 21.82
C THR A 421 -7.33 23.68 20.93
N ILE A 422 -7.33 22.68 20.03
CA ILE A 422 -8.53 22.36 19.22
C ILE A 422 -9.76 22.12 20.10
N TYR A 423 -9.57 21.51 21.26
CA TYR A 423 -10.65 21.20 22.19
C TYR A 423 -11.17 22.44 22.91
N GLU A 424 -10.30 23.32 23.39
CA GLU A 424 -10.71 24.56 24.05
C GLU A 424 -11.43 25.52 23.10
N SER A 425 -11.01 25.52 21.83
CA SER A 425 -11.63 26.31 20.77
C SER A 425 -13.04 25.81 20.47
N ASP A 426 -13.19 24.52 20.19
CA ASP A 426 -14.40 23.98 19.57
C ASP A 426 -15.40 23.37 20.57
N PHE A 427 -14.96 23.04 21.80
CA PHE A 427 -15.78 22.37 22.82
C PHE A 427 -15.99 23.24 24.06
N SER A 428 -17.17 23.08 24.67
CA SER A 428 -17.41 23.46 26.06
C SER A 428 -16.94 22.32 26.96
N LEU A 429 -15.74 22.47 27.52
CA LEU A 429 -15.08 21.42 28.29
C LEU A 429 -15.68 21.27 29.70
N SER A 430 -15.84 20.02 30.12
CA SER A 430 -16.17 19.62 31.48
C SER A 430 -14.89 19.49 32.31
N PRO A 431 -14.97 19.67 33.64
CA PRO A 431 -13.83 19.40 34.52
C PRO A 431 -13.34 17.96 34.39
N SER A 432 -12.02 17.77 34.36
CA SER A 432 -11.42 16.43 34.37
C SER A 432 -11.81 15.67 35.65
N PRO A 433 -12.06 14.35 35.56
CA PRO A 433 -12.33 13.53 36.73
C PRO A 433 -11.14 13.54 37.70
N ALA A 434 -11.41 13.47 39.01
CA ALA A 434 -10.40 13.53 40.05
C ALA A 434 -9.47 12.29 40.10
N THR A 435 -9.94 11.15 39.59
CA THR A 435 -9.18 9.90 39.55
C THR A 435 -8.70 9.66 38.12
N PRO A 436 -7.39 9.45 37.91
CA PRO A 436 -6.88 9.05 36.60
C PRO A 436 -7.51 7.73 36.13
N GLY A 437 -7.82 7.65 34.84
CA GLY A 437 -8.21 6.39 34.19
C GLY A 437 -7.04 5.41 34.12
N MET A 438 -7.34 4.14 33.80
CA MET A 438 -6.29 3.10 33.68
C MET A 438 -5.65 3.06 32.28
N LEU A 439 -6.35 3.56 31.28
CA LEU A 439 -5.88 3.59 29.89
C LEU A 439 -5.08 4.87 29.63
N LYS A 440 -3.97 4.73 28.90
CA LYS A 440 -3.01 5.81 28.66
C LYS A 440 -3.13 6.43 27.27
N SER A 441 -2.98 5.63 26.23
CA SER A 441 -2.91 6.06 24.85
C SER A 441 -3.48 4.99 23.91
N ILE A 442 -3.55 5.32 22.61
CA ILE A 442 -3.90 4.34 21.57
C ILE A 442 -2.61 3.65 21.13
N ASP A 443 -2.49 2.34 21.36
CA ASP A 443 -1.31 1.55 20.97
C ASP A 443 -1.31 1.29 19.47
N HIS A 444 -2.44 0.82 18.94
CA HIS A 444 -2.62 0.55 17.52
C HIS A 444 -4.11 0.52 17.14
N MET A 445 -4.37 0.63 15.84
CA MET A 445 -5.71 0.52 15.27
C MET A 445 -5.69 -0.41 14.06
N ALA A 446 -6.34 -1.56 14.19
CA ALA A 446 -6.43 -2.52 13.11
C ALA A 446 -7.59 -2.21 12.18
N MET A 447 -7.35 -2.33 10.88
CA MET A 447 -8.34 -2.15 9.82
C MET A 447 -8.69 -3.50 9.19
N ALA A 448 -9.95 -3.66 8.79
CA ALA A 448 -10.40 -4.66 7.82
C ALA A 448 -10.56 -3.95 6.48
N ILE A 449 -9.86 -4.44 5.44
CA ILE A 449 -9.91 -3.85 4.09
C ILE A 449 -10.17 -4.93 3.04
N PRO A 450 -10.73 -4.57 1.87
CA PRO A 450 -10.89 -5.51 0.76
C PRO A 450 -9.54 -6.12 0.33
N PRO A 451 -9.51 -7.44 -0.01
CA PRO A 451 -8.27 -8.16 -0.28
C PRO A 451 -7.47 -7.58 -1.46
N ASP A 452 -8.16 -7.05 -2.46
CA ASP A 452 -7.60 -6.43 -3.66
C ASP A 452 -7.00 -5.03 -3.43
N THR A 453 -7.14 -4.46 -2.22
CA THR A 453 -6.71 -3.08 -1.91
C THR A 453 -5.52 -3.00 -0.95
N LEU A 454 -5.02 -4.12 -0.42
CA LEU A 454 -3.94 -4.13 0.58
C LEU A 454 -2.70 -3.36 0.09
N ASP A 455 -2.26 -3.64 -1.13
CA ASP A 455 -1.07 -3.02 -1.70
C ASP A 455 -1.25 -1.51 -1.94
N SER A 456 -2.47 -1.07 -2.29
CA SER A 456 -2.82 0.34 -2.40
C SER A 456 -2.75 1.05 -1.04
N TRP A 457 -3.28 0.43 0.02
CA TRP A 457 -3.22 0.98 1.38
C TRP A 457 -1.79 1.08 1.89
N VAL A 458 -0.99 0.03 1.68
CA VAL A 458 0.44 0.02 2.05
C VAL A 458 1.18 1.14 1.32
N LEU A 459 0.99 1.27 -0.01
CA LEU A 459 1.62 2.33 -0.79
C LEU A 459 1.17 3.71 -0.31
N PHE A 460 -0.12 3.92 -0.05
CA PHE A 460 -0.65 5.18 0.47
C PHE A 460 0.08 5.61 1.74
N TYR A 461 0.17 4.73 2.75
CA TYR A 461 0.86 5.06 4.00
C TYR A 461 2.38 5.25 3.83
N LYS A 462 3.05 4.43 3.00
CA LYS A 462 4.50 4.56 2.72
C LYS A 462 4.85 5.86 2.01
N THR A 463 3.93 6.42 1.22
CA THR A 463 4.19 7.62 0.41
C THR A 463 3.75 8.89 1.12
N VAL A 464 2.45 9.00 1.36
CA VAL A 464 1.79 10.17 1.94
C VAL A 464 2.35 10.49 3.32
N LEU A 465 2.60 9.46 4.14
CA LEU A 465 3.00 9.61 5.54
C LEU A 465 4.41 9.06 5.84
N ASP A 466 5.13 8.51 4.86
CA ASP A 466 6.46 7.89 5.04
C ASP A 466 6.49 6.81 6.13
N PHE A 467 5.42 6.03 6.24
CA PHE A 467 5.38 4.86 7.11
C PHE A 467 6.23 3.73 6.52
N LYS A 468 6.54 2.74 7.36
CA LYS A 468 7.12 1.46 6.94
C LYS A 468 6.10 0.35 7.11
N ALA A 469 6.14 -0.63 6.21
CA ALA A 469 5.37 -1.86 6.34
C ALA A 469 6.21 -2.91 7.06
N ASP A 470 5.56 -3.69 7.90
CA ASP A 470 6.09 -4.93 8.45
C ASP A 470 5.82 -6.10 7.50
N ASP A 471 6.38 -7.26 7.85
CA ASP A 471 6.20 -8.50 7.10
C ASP A 471 4.73 -8.96 7.12
N GLU A 472 4.29 -9.62 6.05
CA GLU A 472 2.95 -10.24 5.99
C GLU A 472 2.90 -11.47 6.91
N VAL A 473 1.85 -11.54 7.73
CA VAL A 473 1.59 -12.67 8.63
C VAL A 473 0.27 -13.32 8.24
N VAL A 474 0.28 -14.65 8.17
CA VAL A 474 -0.93 -15.45 7.96
C VAL A 474 -1.49 -15.87 9.32
N LEU A 475 -2.75 -15.53 9.56
CA LEU A 475 -3.47 -15.76 10.80
C LEU A 475 -4.58 -16.80 10.60
N PRO A 476 -4.68 -17.81 11.48
CA PRO A 476 -5.78 -18.78 11.44
C PRO A 476 -7.09 -18.17 11.97
N ASP A 477 -8.14 -18.21 11.14
CA ASP A 477 -9.53 -17.95 11.51
C ASP A 477 -10.32 -19.27 11.45
N PRO A 478 -11.33 -19.51 12.32
CA PRO A 478 -12.13 -20.75 12.31
C PRO A 478 -12.74 -21.10 10.95
N TYR A 479 -12.94 -20.12 10.08
CA TYR A 479 -13.56 -20.28 8.77
C TYR A 479 -12.59 -20.07 7.60
N GLY A 480 -11.30 -19.80 7.84
CA GLY A 480 -10.32 -19.60 6.76
C GLY A 480 -9.01 -18.98 7.22
N LEU A 481 -8.13 -18.64 6.28
CA LEU A 481 -6.93 -17.86 6.58
C LEU A 481 -7.21 -16.37 6.40
N VAL A 482 -6.63 -15.57 7.29
CA VAL A 482 -6.60 -14.11 7.22
C VAL A 482 -5.17 -13.69 7.00
N LYS A 483 -4.92 -12.76 6.08
CA LYS A 483 -3.59 -12.14 5.94
C LYS A 483 -3.60 -10.81 6.66
N SER A 484 -2.51 -10.51 7.36
CA SER A 484 -2.33 -9.26 8.07
C SER A 484 -0.97 -8.67 7.72
N ARG A 485 -0.95 -7.38 7.39
CA ARG A 485 0.29 -6.63 7.18
C ARG A 485 0.18 -5.31 7.91
N ALA A 486 1.04 -5.09 8.89
CA ALA A 486 1.03 -3.84 9.66
C ALA A 486 1.82 -2.75 8.95
N VAL A 487 1.32 -1.52 8.99
CA VAL A 487 2.11 -0.33 8.67
C VAL A 487 2.31 0.50 9.94
N ARG A 488 3.50 1.08 10.11
CA ARG A 488 3.81 1.94 11.25
C ARG A 488 4.64 3.15 10.85
N SER A 489 4.42 4.24 11.55
CA SER A 489 5.30 5.41 11.51
C SER A 489 6.77 5.04 11.80
N GLN A 490 7.72 5.86 11.33
CA GLN A 490 9.15 5.60 11.58
C GLN A 490 9.48 5.53 13.08
N CYS A 491 8.87 6.42 13.87
CA CYS A 491 8.94 6.45 15.34
C CYS A 491 8.08 5.38 16.04
N SER A 492 7.29 4.60 15.30
CA SER A 492 6.40 3.54 15.81
C SER A 492 5.32 4.02 16.81
N SER A 493 5.04 5.32 16.87
CA SER A 493 3.97 5.92 17.70
C SER A 493 2.58 5.72 17.10
N ILE A 494 2.50 5.50 15.79
CA ILE A 494 1.30 5.11 15.06
C ILE A 494 1.53 3.73 14.43
N ARG A 495 0.59 2.81 14.65
CA ARG A 495 0.61 1.42 14.19
C ARG A 495 -0.76 1.02 13.66
N LEU A 496 -0.80 0.46 12.46
CA LEU A 496 -2.03 0.13 11.74
C LEU A 496 -1.92 -1.29 11.12
N PRO A 497 -2.33 -2.34 11.84
CA PRO A 497 -2.51 -3.66 11.25
C PRO A 497 -3.60 -3.66 10.17
N LEU A 498 -3.25 -4.00 8.93
CA LEU A 498 -4.21 -4.10 7.81
C LEU A 498 -4.56 -5.56 7.59
N ASN A 499 -5.82 -5.93 7.77
CA ASN A 499 -6.28 -7.31 7.68
C ASN A 499 -7.15 -7.52 6.44
N ILE A 500 -6.88 -8.60 5.71
CA ILE A 500 -7.65 -9.02 4.54
C ILE A 500 -8.04 -10.49 4.62
N SER A 501 -9.14 -10.84 3.96
CA SER A 501 -9.51 -12.23 3.75
C SER A 501 -10.27 -12.39 2.44
N GLU A 502 -9.93 -13.43 1.69
CA GLU A 502 -10.65 -13.81 0.46
C GLU A 502 -11.87 -14.69 0.76
N ASN A 503 -11.89 -15.31 1.95
CA ASN A 503 -12.96 -16.22 2.33
C ASN A 503 -14.10 -15.45 2.99
N ARG A 504 -15.28 -15.51 2.37
CA ARG A 504 -16.48 -14.75 2.75
C ARG A 504 -17.00 -15.04 4.17
N ASN A 505 -16.61 -16.17 4.75
CA ASN A 505 -17.09 -16.61 6.07
C ASN A 505 -16.18 -16.19 7.24
N THR A 506 -15.03 -15.54 6.96
CA THR A 506 -14.11 -15.11 8.02
C THR A 506 -14.62 -13.84 8.72
N ALA A 507 -14.11 -13.58 9.94
CA ALA A 507 -14.50 -12.40 10.70
C ALA A 507 -14.20 -11.08 9.95
N ILE A 508 -13.10 -11.04 9.19
CA ILE A 508 -12.73 -9.88 8.35
C ILE A 508 -13.76 -9.66 7.24
N SER A 509 -14.16 -10.70 6.52
CA SER A 509 -15.18 -10.60 5.47
C SER A 509 -16.55 -10.19 6.02
N HIS A 510 -16.90 -10.70 7.21
CA HIS A 510 -18.10 -10.25 7.92
C HIS A 510 -18.02 -8.76 8.27
N ALA A 511 -16.90 -8.29 8.82
CA ALA A 511 -16.70 -6.87 9.11
C ALA A 511 -16.88 -6.02 7.84
N LEU A 512 -16.24 -6.40 6.72
CA LEU A 512 -16.39 -5.70 5.44
C LEU A 512 -17.85 -5.64 4.97
N SER A 513 -18.61 -6.72 5.14
CA SER A 513 -20.04 -6.75 4.76
C SER A 513 -20.89 -5.83 5.64
N THR A 514 -20.60 -5.75 6.93
CA THR A 514 -21.32 -4.90 7.89
C THR A 514 -20.99 -3.42 7.70
N TYR A 515 -19.72 -3.11 7.39
CA TYR A 515 -19.27 -1.76 7.05
C TYR A 515 -19.65 -1.33 5.63
N ARG A 516 -19.97 -2.27 4.72
CA ARG A 516 -20.12 -2.03 3.28
C ARG A 516 -18.84 -1.46 2.63
N GLY A 517 -17.68 -1.96 3.08
CA GLY A 517 -16.38 -1.47 2.64
C GLY A 517 -15.32 -1.66 3.73
N SER A 518 -14.22 -0.92 3.62
CA SER A 518 -13.18 -0.87 4.64
C SER A 518 -13.72 -0.31 5.96
N GLY A 519 -13.13 -0.73 7.07
CA GLY A 519 -13.49 -0.19 8.38
C GLY A 519 -12.56 -0.62 9.48
N VAL A 520 -12.68 0.02 10.64
CA VAL A 520 -11.93 -0.38 11.83
C VAL A 520 -12.38 -1.77 12.26
N HIS A 521 -11.40 -2.65 12.44
CA HIS A 521 -11.60 -3.96 13.03
C HIS A 521 -11.50 -3.89 14.55
N HIS A 522 -10.45 -3.26 15.09
CA HIS A 522 -10.37 -2.92 16.52
C HIS A 522 -9.44 -1.76 16.81
N ILE A 523 -9.60 -1.20 18.00
CA ILE A 523 -8.72 -0.17 18.56
C ILE A 523 -8.17 -0.68 19.88
N ALA A 524 -6.84 -0.61 20.03
CA ALA A 524 -6.13 -1.08 21.20
C ALA A 524 -5.65 0.09 22.06
N PHE A 525 -5.86 -0.01 23.37
CA PHE A 525 -5.42 0.96 24.36
C PHE A 525 -4.37 0.34 25.28
N ASP A 526 -3.28 1.08 25.56
CA ASP A 526 -2.26 0.62 26.49
C ASP A 526 -2.57 1.02 27.94
N CYS A 527 -2.08 0.21 28.88
CA CYS A 527 -2.18 0.45 30.32
C CYS A 527 -0.91 -0.04 31.05
N ASP A 528 -0.71 0.45 32.28
CA ASP A 528 0.41 0.03 33.14
C ASP A 528 0.18 -1.28 33.86
N ASP A 529 -1.08 -1.63 34.11
CA ASP A 529 -1.46 -2.80 34.88
C ASP A 529 -2.75 -3.37 34.30
N ILE A 530 -2.59 -4.45 33.53
CA ILE A 530 -3.70 -5.13 32.85
C ILE A 530 -4.71 -5.70 33.84
N PHE A 531 -4.29 -6.24 34.98
CA PHE A 531 -5.18 -6.87 35.94
C PHE A 531 -6.06 -5.83 36.64
N ALA A 532 -5.46 -4.70 37.03
CA ALA A 532 -6.20 -3.59 37.61
C ALA A 532 -7.16 -2.93 36.59
N ALA A 533 -6.76 -2.84 35.32
CA ALA A 533 -7.62 -2.34 34.24
C ALA A 533 -8.82 -3.27 33.99
N VAL A 534 -8.58 -4.58 33.88
CA VAL A 534 -9.61 -5.60 33.68
C VAL A 534 -10.56 -5.67 34.88
N SER A 535 -10.05 -5.65 36.11
CA SER A 535 -10.88 -5.65 37.32
C SER A 535 -11.88 -4.49 37.32
N LYS A 536 -11.41 -3.27 37.03
CA LYS A 536 -12.30 -2.10 36.94
C LYS A 536 -13.29 -2.19 35.78
N ALA A 537 -12.85 -2.66 34.61
CA ALA A 537 -13.73 -2.84 33.46
C ALA A 537 -14.85 -3.85 33.75
N LYS A 538 -14.53 -4.96 34.43
CA LYS A 538 -15.49 -5.99 34.85
C LYS A 538 -16.47 -5.45 35.89
N ASP A 539 -16.00 -4.71 36.88
CA ASP A 539 -16.85 -4.05 37.89
C ASP A 539 -17.80 -3.02 37.26
N ALA A 540 -17.36 -2.34 36.21
CA ALA A 540 -18.18 -1.41 35.42
C ALA A 540 -19.13 -2.11 34.42
N GLY A 541 -19.05 -3.43 34.29
CA GLY A 541 -19.93 -4.23 33.42
C GLY A 541 -19.53 -4.22 31.94
N VAL A 542 -18.25 -3.99 31.62
CA VAL A 542 -17.73 -4.14 30.25
C VAL A 542 -17.85 -5.61 29.83
N ALA A 543 -18.42 -5.84 28.65
CA ALA A 543 -18.50 -7.17 28.05
C ALA A 543 -17.13 -7.58 27.48
N LEU A 544 -16.30 -8.19 28.33
CA LEU A 544 -15.02 -8.81 27.92
C LEU A 544 -15.26 -10.22 27.39
N LEU A 545 -14.40 -10.66 26.47
CA LEU A 545 -14.44 -12.04 25.96
C LEU A 545 -14.11 -13.06 27.06
N ASP A 546 -14.85 -14.17 27.02
CA ASP A 546 -14.64 -15.34 27.88
C ASP A 546 -13.63 -16.28 27.22
N ILE A 547 -12.45 -16.45 27.83
CA ILE A 547 -11.37 -17.27 27.28
C ILE A 547 -11.48 -18.70 27.82
N PRO A 548 -11.48 -19.72 26.95
CA PRO A 548 -11.57 -21.11 27.39
C PRO A 548 -10.44 -21.56 28.32
N LEU A 549 -10.75 -22.38 29.33
CA LEU A 549 -9.76 -22.91 30.29
C LEU A 549 -8.59 -23.64 29.63
N ASN A 550 -8.84 -24.37 28.54
CA ASN A 550 -7.80 -25.11 27.82
C ASN A 550 -6.70 -24.20 27.21
N TYR A 551 -6.97 -22.91 27.02
CA TYR A 551 -5.95 -21.94 26.64
C TYR A 551 -4.89 -21.78 27.74
N TYR A 552 -5.33 -21.70 28.99
CA TYR A 552 -4.44 -21.53 30.15
C TYR A 552 -3.69 -22.82 30.49
N ASP A 553 -4.33 -23.98 30.31
CA ASP A 553 -3.66 -25.28 30.38
C ASP A 553 -2.51 -25.39 29.36
N ASP A 554 -2.74 -24.89 28.13
CA ASP A 554 -1.72 -24.84 27.07
C ASP A 554 -0.60 -23.82 27.39
N LEU A 555 -0.93 -22.66 27.96
CA LEU A 555 0.08 -21.70 28.43
C LEU A 555 0.99 -22.31 29.50
N GLY A 556 0.44 -23.04 30.48
CA GLY A 556 1.23 -23.71 31.52
C GLY A 556 2.14 -24.82 30.97
N ALA A 557 1.80 -25.41 29.83
CA ALA A 557 2.67 -26.37 29.15
C ALA A 557 3.79 -25.69 28.31
N ARG A 558 3.53 -24.49 27.78
CA ARG A 558 4.48 -23.74 26.93
C ARG A 558 5.44 -22.85 27.71
N PHE A 559 5.01 -22.31 28.85
CA PHE A 559 5.74 -21.34 29.64
C PHE A 559 5.89 -21.81 31.09
N ASP A 560 7.03 -21.48 31.69
CA ASP A 560 7.33 -21.79 33.09
C ASP A 560 6.69 -20.72 34.00
N PHE A 561 5.37 -20.80 34.16
CA PHE A 561 4.60 -19.95 35.07
C PHE A 561 4.25 -20.71 36.35
N ASP A 562 4.16 -19.99 37.47
CA ASP A 562 3.57 -20.54 38.68
C ASP A 562 2.03 -20.66 38.57
N ASP A 563 1.46 -21.57 39.37
CA ASP A 563 0.02 -21.87 39.35
C ASP A 563 -0.84 -20.66 39.76
N GLU A 564 -0.30 -19.75 40.57
CA GLU A 564 -1.01 -18.55 41.04
C GLU A 564 -1.20 -17.55 39.89
N PHE A 565 -0.13 -17.29 39.13
CA PHE A 565 -0.16 -16.39 37.99
C PHE A 565 -1.02 -16.94 36.83
N LEU A 566 -0.95 -18.24 36.55
CA LEU A 566 -1.84 -18.88 35.57
C LEU A 566 -3.30 -18.77 35.98
N SER A 567 -3.60 -18.98 37.27
CA SER A 567 -4.95 -18.82 37.81
C SER A 567 -5.43 -17.37 37.72
N GLU A 568 -4.54 -16.40 37.92
CA GLU A 568 -4.84 -14.98 37.77
C GLU A 568 -5.16 -14.62 36.31
N LEU A 569 -4.33 -15.07 35.35
CA LEU A 569 -4.59 -14.90 33.91
C LEU A 569 -5.95 -15.49 33.52
N ALA A 570 -6.26 -16.69 34.01
CA ALA A 570 -7.53 -17.37 33.75
C ALA A 570 -8.73 -16.63 34.35
N TYR A 571 -8.63 -16.18 35.61
CA TYR A 571 -9.70 -15.46 36.29
C TYR A 571 -10.07 -14.13 35.60
N TYR A 572 -9.07 -13.45 35.06
CA TYR A 572 -9.21 -12.17 34.37
C TYR A 572 -9.36 -12.29 32.85
N ASN A 573 -9.43 -13.50 32.29
CA ASN A 573 -9.53 -13.73 30.84
C ASN A 573 -8.39 -13.06 30.03
N VAL A 574 -7.20 -12.92 30.63
CA VAL A 574 -6.05 -12.26 30.01
C VAL A 574 -5.39 -13.24 29.03
N LEU A 575 -5.22 -12.81 27.79
CA LEU A 575 -4.43 -13.50 26.79
C LEU A 575 -2.96 -13.09 26.94
N TYR A 576 -2.05 -13.98 26.57
CA TYR A 576 -0.61 -13.83 26.75
C TYR A 576 0.17 -14.15 25.47
N ASP A 577 1.22 -13.39 25.21
CA ASP A 577 2.23 -13.72 24.20
C ASP A 577 3.63 -13.31 24.67
N ARG A 578 4.66 -14.02 24.18
CA ARG A 578 6.07 -13.71 24.47
C ARG A 578 6.89 -13.80 23.19
N ASP A 579 7.63 -12.75 22.87
CA ASP A 579 8.52 -12.74 21.72
C ASP A 579 9.85 -13.44 22.00
N ALA A 580 10.64 -13.65 20.94
CA ALA A 580 11.94 -14.34 21.03
C ALA A 580 12.98 -13.60 21.89
N ASN A 581 12.79 -12.30 22.13
CA ASN A 581 13.68 -11.48 22.96
C ASN A 581 13.23 -11.46 24.44
N GLY A 582 12.15 -12.17 24.79
CA GLY A 582 11.59 -12.19 26.13
C GLY A 582 10.66 -11.01 26.44
N GLY A 583 10.30 -10.20 25.45
CA GLY A 583 9.23 -9.22 25.58
C GLY A 583 7.90 -9.93 25.78
N GLU A 584 7.04 -9.39 26.63
CA GLU A 584 5.74 -9.99 26.96
C GLU A 584 4.58 -9.06 26.58
N LEU A 585 3.48 -9.65 26.13
CA LEU A 585 2.21 -8.99 25.89
C LEU A 585 1.13 -9.63 26.76
N PHE A 586 0.40 -8.79 27.46
CA PHE A 586 -0.84 -9.14 28.12
C PHE A 586 -1.95 -8.34 27.47
N HIS A 587 -3.04 -8.99 27.07
CA HIS A 587 -4.14 -8.27 26.44
C HIS A 587 -5.50 -8.95 26.63
N VAL A 588 -6.55 -8.14 26.62
CA VAL A 588 -7.95 -8.58 26.64
C VAL A 588 -8.73 -7.89 25.53
N TYR A 589 -9.83 -8.51 25.12
CA TYR A 589 -10.72 -7.95 24.10
C TYR A 589 -12.14 -7.82 24.63
N THR A 590 -12.83 -6.78 24.19
CA THR A 590 -14.28 -6.66 24.38
C THR A 590 -15.03 -7.50 23.35
N GLU A 591 -16.31 -7.73 23.59
CA GLU A 591 -17.24 -8.13 22.53
C GLU A 591 -17.33 -7.02 21.45
N PRO A 592 -17.71 -7.37 20.21
CA PRO A 592 -17.95 -6.39 19.15
C PRO A 592 -19.11 -5.43 19.47
N PHE A 593 -18.87 -4.13 19.33
CA PHE A 593 -19.91 -3.12 19.35
C PHE A 593 -20.76 -3.23 18.09
N GLU A 594 -22.05 -3.56 18.24
CA GLU A 594 -23.00 -3.68 17.13
C GLU A 594 -22.48 -4.56 15.97
N GLU A 595 -21.82 -5.67 16.30
CA GLU A 595 -21.23 -6.62 15.34
C GLU A 595 -20.15 -6.03 14.41
N ARG A 596 -19.55 -4.89 14.79
CA ARG A 596 -18.56 -4.15 13.99
C ARG A 596 -17.17 -4.21 14.62
N PHE A 597 -16.70 -3.08 15.15
CA PHE A 597 -15.42 -2.98 15.83
C PHE A 597 -15.51 -3.44 17.29
N PHE A 598 -14.38 -3.80 17.86
CA PHE A 598 -14.24 -4.08 19.29
C PHE A 598 -13.02 -3.33 19.84
N PHE A 599 -12.85 -3.33 21.15
CA PHE A 599 -11.71 -2.72 21.81
C PHE A 599 -10.77 -3.78 22.37
N GLU A 600 -9.49 -3.45 22.39
CA GLU A 600 -8.44 -4.21 23.06
C GLU A 600 -7.85 -3.34 24.17
N VAL A 601 -7.56 -3.96 25.32
CA VAL A 601 -6.74 -3.33 26.37
C VAL A 601 -5.50 -4.20 26.53
N LEU A 602 -4.32 -3.58 26.47
CA LEU A 602 -3.06 -4.29 26.49
C LEU A 602 -2.02 -3.67 27.42
N GLN A 603 -1.05 -4.49 27.80
CA GLN A 603 0.15 -4.11 28.51
C GLN A 603 1.34 -4.77 27.83
N ARG A 604 2.30 -3.95 27.38
CA ARG A 604 3.59 -4.40 26.85
C ARG A 604 4.63 -4.38 27.97
N ARG A 605 5.39 -5.46 28.13
CA ARG A 605 6.56 -5.55 29.03
C ARG A 605 7.78 -6.01 28.26
N GLY A 606 8.97 -5.69 28.77
CA GLY A 606 10.24 -6.17 28.21
C GLY A 606 10.50 -5.76 26.76
N GLY A 607 9.86 -4.70 26.25
CA GLY A 607 10.06 -4.20 24.89
C GLY A 607 9.28 -4.95 23.79
N TYR A 608 8.25 -5.74 24.15
CA TYR A 608 7.44 -6.48 23.18
C TYR A 608 6.87 -5.58 22.07
N ALA A 609 7.18 -5.90 20.81
CA ALA A 609 6.84 -5.05 19.65
C ALA A 609 5.69 -5.61 18.77
N GLY A 610 5.30 -6.87 18.96
CA GLY A 610 4.28 -7.55 18.13
C GLY A 610 2.83 -7.13 18.43
N TYR A 611 1.87 -7.92 17.94
CA TYR A 611 0.43 -7.69 18.09
C TYR A 611 -0.33 -8.91 18.66
N GLY A 612 0.37 -9.87 19.27
CA GLY A 612 -0.26 -11.06 19.84
C GLY A 612 -0.91 -11.97 18.79
N ALA A 613 -0.27 -12.12 17.62
CA ALA A 613 -0.77 -12.91 16.49
C ALA A 613 -1.12 -14.36 16.89
N ALA A 614 -0.39 -14.94 17.84
CA ALA A 614 -0.65 -16.29 18.37
C ALA A 614 -2.05 -16.44 18.99
N ASN A 615 -2.63 -15.35 19.50
CA ASN A 615 -3.91 -15.37 20.20
C ASN A 615 -5.12 -15.14 19.27
N VAL A 616 -4.89 -14.93 17.96
CA VAL A 616 -5.97 -14.60 17.01
C VAL A 616 -7.01 -15.72 16.88
N ALA A 617 -6.58 -16.99 16.79
CA ALA A 617 -7.52 -18.11 16.72
C ALA A 617 -8.41 -18.22 17.96
N VAL A 618 -7.83 -17.97 19.15
CA VAL A 618 -8.53 -18.01 20.44
C VAL A 618 -9.53 -16.87 20.52
N ARG A 619 -9.12 -15.64 20.17
CA ARG A 619 -9.99 -14.45 20.10
C ARG A 619 -11.18 -14.71 19.18
N LEU A 620 -10.93 -15.18 17.96
CA LEU A 620 -11.98 -15.41 16.97
C LEU A 620 -12.95 -16.51 17.41
N SER A 621 -12.44 -17.57 18.05
CA SER A 621 -13.28 -18.63 18.62
C SER A 621 -14.14 -18.13 19.78
N ALA A 622 -13.59 -17.29 20.66
CA ALA A 622 -14.33 -16.66 21.76
C ALA A 622 -15.43 -15.71 21.23
N MET A 623 -15.13 -14.90 20.21
CA MET A 623 -16.13 -14.04 19.54
C MET A 623 -17.25 -14.85 18.88
N ALA A 624 -16.91 -15.96 18.22
CA ALA A 624 -17.92 -16.84 17.59
C ALA A 624 -18.86 -17.46 18.63
N LYS A 625 -18.32 -17.89 19.79
CA LYS A 625 -19.11 -18.40 20.93
C LYS A 625 -20.07 -17.34 21.47
N ALA A 626 -19.61 -16.10 21.65
CA ALA A 626 -20.43 -14.99 22.14
C ALA A 626 -21.64 -14.71 21.23
N ARG A 627 -21.42 -14.69 19.90
CA ARG A 627 -22.51 -14.56 18.91
C ARG A 627 -23.57 -15.65 19.02
N ALA A 628 -23.14 -16.91 19.16
CA ALA A 628 -24.07 -18.05 19.29
C ALA A 628 -24.87 -18.02 20.60
N GLY A 629 -24.27 -17.50 21.68
CA GLY A 629 -24.94 -17.28 22.97
C GLY A 629 -26.04 -16.22 22.92
N GLY A 630 -25.78 -15.09 22.25
CA GLY A 630 -26.76 -14.00 22.06
C GLY A 630 -28.02 -14.43 21.30
N ILE A 631 -27.87 -15.26 20.27
CA ILE A 631 -29.00 -15.80 19.48
C ILE A 631 -29.92 -16.71 20.31
N ARG A 632 -29.40 -17.39 21.34
CA ARG A 632 -30.23 -18.20 22.25
C ARG A 632 -31.03 -17.36 23.23
N HIS A 633 -30.52 -16.21 23.66
CA HIS A 633 -31.24 -15.31 24.57
C HIS A 633 -32.29 -14.43 23.89
N ALA A 634 -32.16 -14.12 22.60
CA ALA A 634 -33.18 -13.39 21.85
C ALA A 634 -34.42 -14.24 21.46
N LYS A 635 -34.43 -15.55 21.75
CA LYS A 635 -35.53 -16.50 21.45
C LYS A 635 -36.28 -17.00 22.68
N LEU A 636 -36.03 -16.45 23.86
CA LEU A 636 -36.75 -16.69 25.10
C LEU A 636 -37.36 -15.37 25.57
#